data_AF-A0A182NT95-F1
#
_entry.id   AF-A0A182NT95-F1
#
_cell.length_a   1.000
_cell.length_b   1.000
_cell.length_c   1.000
_cell.angle_alpha   90.00
_cell.angle_beta   90.00
_cell.angle_gamma   90.00
#
_symmetry.space_group_name_H-M   'P 1'
#
loop_
_entity.id
_entity.type
_entity.pdbx_description
1 polymer ?
#
loop_
_entity_poly.entity_id
_entity_poly.type
_entity_poly.pdbx_seq_one_letter_code
_entity_poly.pdbx_strand_id
1 'polypeptide(L)'
;MSFKVIFVWAAALVLASLVDECTGQGKKFVCSYSPAKALPIGYQADYIPLEVCPYVIFKSFSFPSFVGRQMLFSDNDKIEFSRVVSSMRKRSATARVVASIDGTGRDFAATSGTNVRRKAFVQAVASILLELDADAIELNWMRPSNGVFGVGSSINQVTMVSLLQDLRQAVNGLSKQMGGRNRELWFRGSLQPREIVEAYNVFDVCDLVDHITLDPDTVDSLENAHAPLYSTPITKPASKASLVRFSSNVANPGSGYLCQILRQPGWTTEWDNYGFMPYALRALQNGQEERVSYENLDSLRFKMDMVAQKRLGGIYIDYVHSDDIYGRCAQAYSQTSYLASRVRSIPSDIGFKVIFVWAAALLLASLVDECTGQGKKFVCSYSPAKALPIDYQADYIPLEVCPYVIFKSFSFPSFVGRQMLFSDNNKIEFSRVVSSVRKRSTTARVVASIDGTGRDFTATSGTNVRRKAFVQAVASMLLELDADAVELNWISPGNSNAGAGSSIDRITMVSLLQDLRQAFNGLSKQMRGRNRELWFRGSLHPNVIVEAYNVFDICDLVDHITLDPDTADSLENAHAPLYSTPITLPASVASLVRLPSSVIDTGTGYNSTIQRWIDEGCPQKKLLLGIGLHGVSKSYDRNTKLWVGDRATPGQSKHVEHREVLCQILRQPGWTTAWDNYGFMPYALRALQNGQEERVSYENLDSLRFKMDMVAQKRLGGIYIDYVHSDDIYGSCAQAYSQTSYLASRVRSIPSDIGFAIEWN
;
A
#
# COMPACT_ATOMS: atom_id res chain seq x y z
N MET A 1 -49.78 3.51 -2.30
CA MET A 1 -49.50 4.69 -3.16
C MET A 1 -48.05 4.64 -3.69
N SER A 2 -47.53 3.44 -3.97
CA SER A 2 -46.06 3.20 -3.92
C SER A 2 -45.45 2.66 -5.22
N PHE A 3 -46.18 2.69 -6.33
CA PHE A 3 -45.66 2.22 -7.62
C PHE A 3 -45.08 3.34 -8.52
N LYS A 4 -45.38 4.62 -8.25
CA LYS A 4 -44.88 5.75 -9.06
C LYS A 4 -43.54 6.33 -8.60
N VAL A 5 -43.14 6.13 -7.34
CA VAL A 5 -41.85 6.65 -6.82
C VAL A 5 -40.66 5.77 -7.25
N ILE A 6 -40.89 4.48 -7.49
CA ILE A 6 -39.86 3.52 -7.93
C ILE A 6 -39.40 3.83 -9.37
N PHE A 7 -40.30 4.31 -10.24
CA PHE A 7 -39.96 4.62 -11.63
C PHE A 7 -39.10 5.88 -11.78
N VAL A 8 -39.24 6.87 -10.89
CA VAL A 8 -38.44 8.10 -10.92
C VAL A 8 -37.00 7.84 -10.41
N TRP A 9 -36.84 6.93 -9.44
CA TRP A 9 -35.51 6.52 -8.96
C TRP A 9 -34.81 5.53 -9.89
N ALA A 10 -35.54 4.65 -10.57
CA ALA A 10 -34.98 3.79 -11.61
C ALA A 10 -34.50 4.60 -12.82
N ALA A 11 -35.24 5.63 -13.23
CA ALA A 11 -34.81 6.54 -14.29
C ALA A 11 -33.58 7.37 -13.89
N ALA A 12 -33.49 7.81 -12.63
CA ALA A 12 -32.33 8.53 -12.10
C ALA A 12 -31.08 7.62 -11.95
N LEU A 13 -31.23 6.34 -11.62
CA LEU A 13 -30.14 5.36 -11.64
C LEU A 13 -29.70 4.98 -13.05
N VAL A 14 -30.63 4.93 -14.00
CA VAL A 14 -30.33 4.69 -15.42
C VAL A 14 -29.65 5.92 -16.05
N LEU A 15 -30.01 7.13 -15.63
CA LEU A 15 -29.30 8.37 -16.01
C LEU A 15 -27.94 8.52 -15.31
N ALA A 16 -27.78 8.03 -14.07
CA ALA A 16 -26.48 7.97 -13.40
C ALA A 16 -25.56 6.89 -13.99
N SER A 17 -26.10 5.86 -14.64
CA SER A 17 -25.32 4.88 -15.41
C SER A 17 -24.87 5.36 -16.80
N LEU A 18 -25.25 6.57 -17.19
CA LEU A 18 -24.82 7.21 -18.45
C LEU A 18 -23.67 8.21 -18.25
N VAL A 19 -23.06 8.29 -17.06
CA VAL A 19 -21.89 9.13 -16.80
C VAL A 19 -20.77 8.29 -16.18
N ASP A 20 -20.13 7.47 -17.01
CA ASP A 20 -18.80 6.88 -16.75
C ASP A 20 -18.16 6.49 -18.11
N GLU A 21 -18.05 7.46 -19.01
CA GLU A 21 -17.30 7.32 -20.26
C GLU A 21 -15.79 7.46 -19.98
N CYS A 22 -15.17 6.42 -19.42
CA CYS A 22 -13.71 6.17 -19.54
C CYS A 22 -13.27 4.76 -19.13
N THR A 23 -14.13 3.88 -18.59
CA THR A 23 -13.68 2.62 -17.96
C THR A 23 -14.37 1.34 -18.47
N GLY A 24 -15.03 1.38 -19.62
CA GLY A 24 -15.82 0.27 -20.15
C GLY A 24 -15.06 -0.96 -20.70
N GLN A 25 -13.72 -1.01 -20.63
CA GLN A 25 -12.95 -2.17 -21.11
C GLN A 25 -12.12 -2.79 -19.96
N GLY A 26 -12.13 -4.12 -19.87
CA GLY A 26 -11.32 -4.86 -18.87
C GLY A 26 -9.84 -4.50 -18.93
N LYS A 27 -9.10 -4.77 -17.84
CA LYS A 27 -7.66 -4.45 -17.74
C LYS A 27 -6.89 -5.07 -18.92
N LYS A 28 -6.09 -4.27 -19.63
CA LYS A 28 -5.31 -4.72 -20.81
C LYS A 28 -3.90 -5.18 -20.40
N PHE A 29 -3.44 -6.29 -20.99
CA PHE A 29 -2.02 -6.67 -20.96
C PHE A 29 -1.43 -6.43 -22.35
N VAL A 30 -0.43 -5.56 -22.43
CA VAL A 30 0.14 -5.07 -23.68
C VAL A 30 1.61 -5.40 -23.75
N CYS A 31 2.05 -5.92 -24.89
CA CYS A 31 3.45 -6.23 -25.16
C CYS A 31 3.97 -5.36 -26.30
N SER A 32 5.25 -5.00 -26.31
CA SER A 32 5.87 -4.40 -27.49
C SER A 32 6.84 -5.36 -28.20
N TYR A 33 7.06 -5.11 -29.48
CA TYR A 33 7.96 -5.86 -30.35
C TYR A 33 8.71 -4.88 -31.26
N SER A 34 10.01 -5.09 -31.41
CA SER A 34 10.87 -4.33 -32.33
C SER A 34 11.75 -5.30 -33.12
N PRO A 35 11.62 -5.35 -34.45
CA PRO A 35 12.50 -6.14 -35.31
C PRO A 35 13.98 -5.89 -35.06
N ALA A 36 14.38 -4.61 -34.93
CA ALA A 36 15.78 -4.23 -34.73
C ALA A 36 16.39 -4.82 -33.45
N LYS A 37 15.61 -4.97 -32.38
CA LYS A 37 16.06 -5.59 -31.12
C LYS A 37 15.88 -7.11 -31.08
N ALA A 38 14.94 -7.64 -31.87
CA ALA A 38 14.62 -9.05 -31.91
C ALA A 38 15.58 -9.85 -32.81
N LEU A 39 16.00 -9.28 -33.95
CA LEU A 39 16.87 -9.94 -34.93
C LEU A 39 18.22 -10.42 -34.35
N PRO A 40 18.96 -9.62 -33.54
CA PRO A 40 20.26 -10.03 -33.00
C PRO A 40 20.21 -11.28 -32.10
N ILE A 41 19.05 -11.56 -31.49
CA ILE A 41 18.84 -12.71 -30.61
C ILE A 41 18.06 -13.86 -31.29
N GLY A 42 17.88 -13.77 -32.62
CA GLY A 42 17.16 -14.77 -33.42
C GLY A 42 15.64 -14.79 -33.19
N TYR A 43 15.07 -13.75 -32.58
CA TYR A 43 13.64 -13.69 -32.27
C TYR A 43 12.83 -13.11 -33.42
N GLN A 44 11.73 -13.78 -33.80
CA GLN A 44 10.87 -13.40 -34.91
C GLN A 44 9.43 -13.15 -34.45
N ALA A 45 8.64 -12.45 -35.26
CA ALA A 45 7.23 -12.17 -34.95
C ALA A 45 6.40 -13.44 -34.69
N ASP A 46 6.75 -14.55 -35.36
CA ASP A 46 6.12 -15.87 -35.18
C ASP A 46 6.31 -16.46 -33.78
N TYR A 47 7.25 -15.94 -32.98
CA TYR A 47 7.50 -16.41 -31.62
C TYR A 47 6.73 -15.63 -30.55
N ILE A 48 6.08 -14.52 -30.89
CA ILE A 48 5.31 -13.72 -29.92
C ILE A 48 4.20 -14.60 -29.33
N PRO A 49 4.11 -14.77 -28.00
CA PRO A 49 3.13 -15.67 -27.38
C PRO A 49 1.77 -14.98 -27.27
N LEU A 50 0.93 -15.12 -28.30
CA LEU A 50 -0.35 -14.39 -28.42
C LEU A 50 -1.41 -14.76 -27.38
N GLU A 51 -1.25 -15.89 -26.69
CA GLU A 51 -2.12 -16.29 -25.58
C GLU A 51 -1.94 -15.42 -24.33
N VAL A 52 -0.72 -14.91 -24.13
CA VAL A 52 -0.38 -14.00 -23.03
C VAL A 52 -0.27 -12.56 -23.51
N CYS A 53 0.10 -12.29 -24.77
CA CYS A 53 0.22 -10.97 -25.38
C CYS A 53 -0.90 -10.70 -26.41
N PRO A 54 -2.14 -10.39 -25.97
CA PRO A 54 -3.25 -10.13 -26.88
C PRO A 54 -3.15 -8.76 -27.58
N TYR A 55 -2.36 -7.82 -27.05
CA TYR A 55 -2.06 -6.53 -27.70
C TYR A 55 -0.56 -6.43 -27.94
N VAL A 56 -0.16 -6.16 -29.19
CA VAL A 56 1.25 -6.03 -29.57
C VAL A 56 1.51 -4.67 -30.22
N ILE A 57 2.37 -3.87 -29.59
CA ILE A 57 2.86 -2.60 -30.13
C ILE A 57 4.09 -2.86 -30.99
N PHE A 58 4.00 -2.51 -32.26
CA PHE A 58 5.13 -2.53 -33.19
C PHE A 58 5.96 -1.24 -33.06
N LYS A 59 7.22 -1.38 -32.63
CA LYS A 59 8.16 -0.28 -32.35
C LYS A 59 9.29 -0.19 -33.36
N SER A 60 8.93 0.14 -34.60
CA SER A 60 9.87 0.45 -35.70
C SER A 60 9.23 1.30 -36.81
N PHE A 61 8.11 1.98 -36.53
CA PHE A 61 7.43 2.81 -37.53
C PHE A 61 7.96 4.24 -37.46
N SER A 62 8.80 4.61 -38.42
CA SER A 62 9.45 5.92 -38.46
C SER A 62 8.45 7.03 -38.81
N PHE A 63 8.77 8.28 -38.44
CA PHE A 63 7.95 9.43 -38.80
C PHE A 63 7.82 9.58 -40.33
N PRO A 64 6.62 9.86 -40.87
CA PRO A 64 6.43 9.98 -42.31
C PRO A 64 7.06 11.27 -42.85
N SER A 65 7.50 11.24 -44.10
CA SER A 65 8.14 12.38 -44.76
C SER A 65 7.30 12.90 -45.91
N PHE A 66 7.46 14.18 -46.26
CA PHE A 66 6.74 14.77 -47.39
C PHE A 66 7.32 14.29 -48.72
N VAL A 67 6.44 13.74 -49.56
CA VAL A 67 6.69 13.46 -50.98
C VAL A 67 5.67 14.26 -51.78
N GLY A 68 6.11 15.39 -52.34
CA GLY A 68 5.22 16.36 -52.97
C GLY A 68 4.23 16.97 -51.96
N ARG A 69 2.93 16.74 -52.16
CA ARG A 69 1.86 17.26 -51.28
C ARG A 69 1.36 16.27 -50.23
N GLN A 70 1.88 15.05 -50.23
CA GLN A 70 1.46 13.98 -49.32
C GLN A 70 2.58 13.64 -48.35
N MET A 71 2.22 13.13 -47.17
CA MET A 71 3.17 12.48 -46.27
C MET A 71 3.09 10.97 -46.47
N LEU A 72 4.25 10.33 -46.61
CA LEU A 72 4.37 8.89 -46.84
C LEU A 72 5.33 8.28 -45.83
N PHE A 73 4.97 7.08 -45.39
CA PHE A 73 5.83 6.23 -44.59
C PHE A 73 6.78 5.42 -45.47
N SER A 74 7.93 5.05 -44.90
CA SER A 74 8.94 4.18 -45.52
C SER A 74 8.31 2.84 -45.95
N ASP A 75 8.57 2.41 -47.18
CA ASP A 75 8.11 1.10 -47.68
C ASP A 75 8.68 -0.06 -46.84
N ASN A 76 9.89 0.08 -46.31
CA ASN A 76 10.48 -0.93 -45.43
C ASN A 76 9.66 -1.10 -44.15
N ASP A 77 9.25 0.00 -43.53
CA ASP A 77 8.45 0.00 -42.30
C ASP A 77 7.08 -0.64 -42.56
N LYS A 78 6.47 -0.32 -43.71
CA LYS A 78 5.21 -0.95 -44.16
C LYS A 78 5.37 -2.46 -44.38
N ILE A 79 6.46 -2.90 -45.02
CA ILE A 79 6.74 -4.32 -45.29
C ILE A 79 6.95 -5.07 -43.97
N GLU A 80 7.75 -4.54 -43.05
CA GLU A 80 8.00 -5.17 -41.75
C GLU A 80 6.73 -5.25 -40.91
N PHE A 81 5.96 -4.17 -40.83
CA PHE A 81 4.69 -4.16 -40.14
C PHE A 81 3.70 -5.18 -40.75
N SER A 82 3.62 -5.25 -42.07
CA SER A 82 2.76 -6.21 -42.78
C SER A 82 3.14 -7.67 -42.47
N ARG A 83 4.44 -7.97 -42.30
CA ARG A 83 4.89 -9.30 -41.87
C ARG A 83 4.41 -9.63 -40.46
N VAL A 84 4.49 -8.68 -39.53
CA VAL A 84 4.01 -8.85 -38.15
C VAL A 84 2.50 -9.06 -38.12
N VAL A 85 1.74 -8.21 -38.81
CA VAL A 85 0.27 -8.35 -38.92
C VAL A 85 -0.09 -9.70 -39.53
N SER A 86 0.54 -10.09 -40.64
CA SER A 86 0.28 -11.37 -41.31
C SER A 86 0.58 -12.58 -40.40
N SER A 87 1.70 -12.53 -39.67
CA SER A 87 2.07 -13.56 -38.69
C SER A 87 1.02 -13.68 -37.58
N MET A 88 0.61 -12.56 -37.00
CA MET A 88 -0.34 -12.54 -35.88
C MET A 88 -1.74 -12.97 -36.32
N ARG A 89 -2.22 -12.48 -37.47
CA ARG A 89 -3.57 -12.82 -37.99
C ARG A 89 -3.71 -14.31 -38.32
N LYS A 90 -2.63 -14.99 -38.73
CA LYS A 90 -2.62 -16.45 -38.94
C LYS A 90 -2.79 -17.25 -37.65
N ARG A 91 -2.34 -16.68 -36.52
CA ARG A 91 -2.24 -17.39 -35.22
C ARG A 91 -3.34 -16.99 -34.25
N SER A 92 -3.91 -15.80 -34.38
CA SER A 92 -5.00 -15.33 -33.54
C SER A 92 -5.89 -14.33 -34.27
N ALA A 93 -7.20 -14.61 -34.28
CA ALA A 93 -8.22 -13.70 -34.78
C ALA A 93 -8.53 -12.55 -33.80
N THR A 94 -8.16 -12.69 -32.52
CA THR A 94 -8.48 -11.74 -31.45
C THR A 94 -7.32 -10.83 -31.07
N ALA A 95 -6.08 -11.23 -31.39
CA ALA A 95 -4.90 -10.42 -31.10
C ALA A 95 -4.93 -9.11 -31.90
N ARG A 96 -4.52 -8.02 -31.23
CA ARG A 96 -4.55 -6.66 -31.75
C ARG A 96 -3.14 -6.14 -32.00
N VAL A 97 -2.93 -5.51 -33.16
CA VAL A 97 -1.64 -4.91 -33.53
C VAL A 97 -1.74 -3.39 -33.51
N VAL A 98 -0.87 -2.76 -32.73
CA VAL A 98 -0.77 -1.30 -32.60
C VAL A 98 0.47 -0.83 -33.35
N ALA A 99 0.32 0.09 -34.31
CA ALA A 99 1.47 0.72 -34.96
C ALA A 99 1.92 1.94 -34.14
N SER A 100 3.10 1.89 -33.54
CA SER A 100 3.70 3.05 -32.85
C SER A 100 4.50 3.87 -33.82
N ILE A 101 4.08 5.13 -34.05
CA ILE A 101 4.77 6.08 -34.91
C ILE A 101 5.73 6.89 -34.05
N ASP A 102 7.02 6.68 -34.30
CA ASP A 102 8.10 7.36 -33.60
C ASP A 102 8.43 8.68 -34.30
N GLY A 103 8.40 9.79 -33.55
CA GLY A 103 8.73 11.10 -34.08
C GLY A 103 9.34 12.03 -33.05
N THR A 104 10.22 12.92 -33.50
CA THR A 104 10.84 13.89 -32.60
C THR A 104 9.88 15.02 -32.22
N GLY A 105 10.23 15.75 -31.15
CA GLY A 105 9.56 17.01 -30.80
C GLY A 105 9.38 17.96 -32.00
N ARG A 106 10.40 18.04 -32.86
CA ARG A 106 10.39 18.85 -34.08
C ARG A 106 9.43 18.32 -35.13
N ASP A 107 9.40 17.01 -35.34
CA ASP A 107 8.60 16.38 -36.40
C ASP A 107 7.10 16.61 -36.16
N PHE A 108 6.66 16.34 -34.94
CA PHE A 108 5.28 16.54 -34.53
C PHE A 108 4.92 18.02 -34.38
N ALA A 109 5.83 18.90 -33.94
CA ALA A 109 5.60 20.35 -33.93
C ALA A 109 5.43 20.91 -35.35
N ALA A 110 6.31 20.53 -36.26
CA ALA A 110 6.25 20.92 -37.67
C ALA A 110 4.97 20.43 -38.36
N THR A 111 4.47 19.25 -37.96
CA THR A 111 3.25 18.65 -38.49
C THR A 111 1.99 19.28 -37.91
N SER A 112 1.94 19.46 -36.59
CA SER A 112 0.78 20.00 -35.86
C SER A 112 0.54 21.50 -36.12
N GLY A 113 1.60 22.24 -36.48
CA GLY A 113 1.56 23.70 -36.62
C GLY A 113 0.67 24.25 -37.74
N THR A 114 0.23 23.46 -38.72
CA THR A 114 -0.67 23.94 -39.79
C THR A 114 -1.72 22.90 -40.19
N ASN A 115 -2.91 23.36 -40.58
CA ASN A 115 -4.02 22.48 -41.01
C ASN A 115 -3.62 21.58 -42.20
N VAL A 116 -2.90 22.13 -43.18
CA VAL A 116 -2.44 21.38 -44.37
C VAL A 116 -1.56 20.20 -43.98
N ARG A 117 -0.60 20.42 -43.07
CA ARG A 117 0.31 19.36 -42.63
C ARG A 117 -0.40 18.34 -41.74
N ARG A 118 -1.29 18.76 -40.83
CA ARG A 118 -2.10 17.83 -40.04
C ARG A 118 -2.95 16.92 -40.92
N LYS A 119 -3.63 17.47 -41.93
CA LYS A 119 -4.40 16.66 -42.89
C LYS A 119 -3.56 15.66 -43.65
N ALA A 120 -2.37 16.06 -44.14
CA ALA A 120 -1.46 15.14 -44.80
C ALA A 120 -0.99 14.01 -43.87
N PHE A 121 -0.78 14.31 -42.58
CA PHE A 121 -0.35 13.31 -41.59
C PHE A 121 -1.48 12.34 -41.27
N VAL A 122 -2.67 12.87 -41.04
CA VAL A 122 -3.88 12.08 -40.80
C VAL A 122 -4.17 11.14 -41.98
N GLN A 123 -3.97 11.60 -43.22
CA GLN A 123 -4.08 10.76 -44.41
C GLN A 123 -3.02 9.64 -44.43
N ALA A 124 -1.77 9.95 -44.10
CA ALA A 124 -0.73 8.95 -43.98
C ALA A 124 -1.08 7.90 -42.91
N VAL A 125 -1.54 8.32 -41.73
CA VAL A 125 -1.95 7.43 -40.63
C VAL A 125 -3.15 6.56 -41.04
N ALA A 126 -4.13 7.14 -41.75
CA ALA A 126 -5.26 6.39 -42.29
C ALA A 126 -4.81 5.26 -43.24
N SER A 127 -3.75 5.47 -44.03
CA SER A 127 -3.19 4.41 -44.89
C SER A 127 -2.68 3.20 -44.08
N ILE A 128 -2.09 3.41 -42.90
CA ILE A 128 -1.66 2.29 -42.04
C ILE A 128 -2.87 1.48 -41.54
N LEU A 129 -3.92 2.16 -41.10
CA LEU A 129 -5.14 1.52 -40.58
C LEU A 129 -5.91 0.74 -41.66
N LEU A 130 -5.92 1.26 -42.89
CA LEU A 130 -6.66 0.69 -44.03
C LEU A 130 -5.84 -0.35 -44.79
N GLU A 131 -4.63 0.01 -45.24
CA GLU A 131 -3.82 -0.81 -46.13
C GLU A 131 -3.11 -1.93 -45.37
N LEU A 132 -2.69 -1.68 -44.13
CA LEU A 132 -1.88 -2.62 -43.35
C LEU A 132 -2.66 -3.35 -42.24
N ASP A 133 -3.99 -3.16 -42.17
CA ASP A 133 -4.90 -3.75 -41.18
C ASP A 133 -4.45 -3.56 -39.71
N ALA A 134 -3.85 -2.41 -39.38
CA ALA A 134 -3.55 -2.06 -37.99
C ALA A 134 -4.84 -1.91 -37.17
N ASP A 135 -4.85 -2.41 -35.93
CA ASP A 135 -5.98 -2.26 -35.01
C ASP A 135 -5.97 -0.92 -34.29
N ALA A 136 -4.79 -0.35 -34.08
CA ALA A 136 -4.63 0.91 -33.39
C ALA A 136 -3.37 1.65 -33.85
N ILE A 137 -3.34 2.95 -33.60
CA ILE A 137 -2.17 3.81 -33.82
C ILE A 137 -1.74 4.38 -32.48
N GLU A 138 -0.47 4.21 -32.12
CA GLU A 138 0.17 4.89 -30.99
C GLU A 138 1.02 6.04 -31.52
N LEU A 139 0.84 7.24 -30.96
CA LEU A 139 1.77 8.35 -31.19
C LEU A 139 2.86 8.33 -30.12
N ASN A 140 4.11 8.12 -30.56
CA ASN A 140 5.29 8.21 -29.71
C ASN A 140 6.05 9.52 -29.98
N TRP A 141 5.65 10.58 -29.27
CA TRP A 141 6.20 11.93 -29.41
C TRP A 141 7.40 12.13 -28.48
N MET A 142 8.63 11.95 -28.98
CA MET A 142 9.87 11.97 -28.17
C MET A 142 10.74 13.21 -28.44
N ARG A 143 11.12 14.07 -27.49
CA ARG A 143 10.39 14.52 -26.31
C ARG A 143 9.71 15.84 -26.67
N PRO A 144 8.51 16.13 -26.16
CA PRO A 144 7.80 17.32 -26.58
C PRO A 144 8.49 18.59 -26.03
N SER A 145 9.08 18.58 -24.81
CA SER A 145 9.62 19.81 -24.18
C SER A 145 11.16 19.90 -24.18
N ASN A 146 11.69 21.12 -24.01
CA ASN A 146 13.13 21.36 -23.85
C ASN A 146 13.62 20.91 -22.47
N GLY A 147 14.13 19.69 -22.39
CA GLY A 147 14.80 19.17 -21.21
C GLY A 147 15.96 18.25 -21.57
N VAL A 148 17.18 18.73 -21.34
CA VAL A 148 18.50 18.04 -21.30
C VAL A 148 19.39 18.09 -22.56
N PHE A 149 18.89 18.19 -23.80
CA PHE A 149 19.79 18.20 -24.99
C PHE A 149 19.59 19.32 -26.03
N GLY A 150 18.78 20.34 -25.77
CA GLY A 150 18.77 21.56 -26.60
C GLY A 150 18.32 21.40 -28.07
N VAL A 151 17.58 20.33 -28.42
CA VAL A 151 17.04 20.13 -29.77
C VAL A 151 15.51 20.11 -29.75
N GLY A 152 14.83 21.26 -29.85
CA GLY A 152 13.37 21.30 -30.07
C GLY A 152 12.70 22.65 -29.81
N SER A 153 11.83 23.09 -30.71
CA SER A 153 11.00 24.31 -30.59
C SER A 153 9.90 24.16 -29.53
N SER A 154 9.57 25.24 -28.82
CA SER A 154 8.47 25.32 -27.83
C SER A 154 7.18 24.67 -28.33
N ILE A 155 6.67 23.68 -27.58
CA ILE A 155 5.37 23.06 -27.83
C ILE A 155 4.28 24.13 -27.75
N ASN A 156 3.29 24.01 -28.63
CA ASN A 156 2.00 24.64 -28.41
C ASN A 156 0.99 23.54 -28.06
N GLN A 157 0.57 23.46 -26.79
CA GLN A 157 -0.42 22.47 -26.33
C GLN A 157 -1.67 22.46 -27.22
N VAL A 158 -2.05 23.63 -27.76
CA VAL A 158 -3.19 23.80 -28.67
C VAL A 158 -2.98 23.04 -29.99
N THR A 159 -1.78 23.06 -30.56
CA THR A 159 -1.53 22.39 -31.86
C THR A 159 -1.47 20.87 -31.71
N MET A 160 -0.95 20.37 -30.58
CA MET A 160 -1.01 18.95 -30.24
C MET A 160 -2.46 18.46 -30.13
N VAL A 161 -3.29 19.16 -29.35
CA VAL A 161 -4.71 18.83 -29.18
C VAL A 161 -5.44 18.89 -30.53
N SER A 162 -5.13 19.87 -31.38
CA SER A 162 -5.68 19.95 -32.74
C SER A 162 -5.32 18.73 -33.59
N LEU A 163 -4.09 18.21 -33.49
CA LEU A 163 -3.68 17.01 -34.20
C LEU A 163 -4.39 15.76 -33.68
N LEU A 164 -4.52 15.62 -32.36
CA LEU A 164 -5.25 14.51 -31.76
C LEU A 164 -6.73 14.53 -32.12
N GLN A 165 -7.36 15.71 -32.19
CA GLN A 165 -8.74 15.88 -32.67
C GLN A 165 -8.90 15.42 -34.12
N ASP A 166 -8.02 15.88 -35.03
CA ASP A 166 -8.05 15.50 -36.44
C ASP A 166 -7.86 13.98 -36.61
N LEU A 167 -6.96 13.37 -35.82
CA LEU A 167 -6.75 11.92 -35.81
C LEU A 167 -7.93 11.15 -35.24
N ARG A 168 -8.49 11.56 -34.10
CA ARG A 168 -9.66 10.93 -33.48
C ARG A 168 -10.86 10.92 -34.42
N GLN A 169 -11.07 12.03 -35.14
CA GLN A 169 -12.12 12.14 -36.15
C GLN A 169 -11.89 11.14 -37.30
N ALA A 170 -10.66 11.03 -37.80
CA ALA A 170 -10.32 10.09 -38.85
C ALA A 170 -10.47 8.64 -38.40
N VAL A 171 -9.94 8.26 -37.24
CA VAL A 171 -10.06 6.91 -36.67
C VAL A 171 -11.53 6.53 -36.47
N ASN A 172 -12.36 7.45 -35.95
CA ASN A 172 -13.80 7.24 -35.84
C ASN A 172 -14.50 7.04 -37.19
N GLY A 173 -14.13 7.83 -38.20
CA GLY A 173 -14.66 7.70 -39.56
C GLY A 173 -14.33 6.34 -40.18
N LEU A 174 -13.07 5.90 -40.05
CA LEU A 174 -12.61 4.61 -40.57
C LEU A 174 -13.27 3.43 -39.87
N SER A 175 -13.38 3.47 -38.54
CA SER A 175 -14.08 2.44 -37.75
C SER A 175 -15.54 2.23 -38.22
N LYS A 176 -16.22 3.32 -38.61
CA LYS A 176 -17.59 3.25 -39.17
C LYS A 176 -17.62 2.65 -40.57
N GLN A 177 -16.65 3.01 -41.42
CA GLN A 177 -16.57 2.52 -42.80
C GLN A 177 -16.24 1.02 -42.88
N MET A 178 -15.43 0.51 -41.96
CA MET A 178 -14.96 -0.88 -41.94
C MET A 178 -15.89 -1.85 -41.20
N GLY A 179 -17.20 -1.62 -41.20
CA GLY A 179 -18.18 -2.54 -40.62
C GLY A 179 -18.10 -2.69 -39.09
N GLY A 180 -17.64 -1.66 -38.38
CA GLY A 180 -17.68 -1.65 -36.91
C GLY A 180 -16.48 -2.30 -36.22
N ARG A 181 -15.40 -2.64 -36.94
CA ARG A 181 -14.14 -3.06 -36.30
C ARG A 181 -13.51 -1.83 -35.63
N ASN A 182 -13.69 -1.72 -34.30
CA ASN A 182 -13.25 -0.54 -33.54
C ASN A 182 -11.72 -0.39 -33.64
N ARG A 183 -11.26 0.69 -34.29
CA ARG A 183 -9.87 1.11 -34.33
C ARG A 183 -9.60 2.07 -33.17
N GLU A 184 -8.44 1.91 -32.54
CA GLU A 184 -8.08 2.67 -31.35
C GLU A 184 -6.99 3.71 -31.66
N LEU A 185 -7.04 4.85 -30.97
CA LEU A 185 -6.01 5.88 -30.95
C LEU A 185 -5.33 5.87 -29.59
N TRP A 186 -4.03 5.67 -29.59
CA TRP A 186 -3.20 5.54 -28.40
C TRP A 186 -2.19 6.68 -28.35
N PHE A 187 -1.77 7.06 -27.15
CA PHE A 187 -0.76 8.07 -26.94
C PHE A 187 0.30 7.58 -25.96
N ARG A 188 1.57 7.81 -26.29
CA ARG A 188 2.66 7.52 -25.37
C ARG A 188 2.99 8.75 -24.52
N GLY A 189 2.69 8.64 -23.23
CA GLY A 189 2.82 9.72 -22.25
C GLY A 189 4.17 9.78 -21.54
N SER A 190 4.56 11.01 -21.24
CA SER A 190 5.55 11.44 -20.25
C SER A 190 5.44 10.77 -18.87
N LEU A 191 6.54 10.31 -18.27
CA LEU A 191 6.66 10.20 -16.81
C LEU A 191 7.48 11.33 -16.17
N GLN A 192 8.04 12.25 -16.97
CA GLN A 192 8.75 13.40 -16.42
C GLN A 192 7.73 14.44 -15.91
N PRO A 193 7.75 14.84 -14.62
CA PRO A 193 6.77 15.77 -14.07
C PRO A 193 6.68 17.08 -14.86
N ARG A 194 7.83 17.58 -15.33
CA ARG A 194 7.91 18.80 -16.13
C ARG A 194 7.20 18.64 -17.48
N GLU A 195 7.39 17.51 -18.17
CA GLU A 195 6.69 17.26 -19.43
C GLU A 195 5.19 17.06 -19.20
N ILE A 196 4.78 16.37 -18.13
CA ILE A 196 3.36 16.19 -17.82
C ILE A 196 2.66 17.54 -17.63
N VAL A 197 3.30 18.50 -16.97
CA VAL A 197 2.71 19.81 -16.65
C VAL A 197 2.85 20.81 -17.79
N GLU A 198 4.03 20.87 -18.43
CA GLU A 198 4.35 21.91 -19.42
C GLU A 198 4.01 21.46 -20.86
N ALA A 199 4.09 20.15 -21.15
CA ALA A 199 3.97 19.65 -22.52
C ALA A 199 2.57 19.19 -22.92
N TYR A 200 1.79 18.66 -21.97
CA TYR A 200 0.49 18.06 -22.26
C TYR A 200 -0.66 18.83 -21.61
N ASN A 201 -1.75 19.03 -22.36
CA ASN A 201 -3.05 19.20 -21.72
C ASN A 201 -3.62 17.82 -21.42
N VAL A 202 -3.36 17.30 -20.22
CA VAL A 202 -3.67 15.92 -19.84
C VAL A 202 -5.16 15.59 -19.99
N PHE A 203 -6.05 16.53 -19.70
CA PHE A 203 -7.49 16.32 -19.84
C PHE A 203 -7.90 16.14 -21.31
N ASP A 204 -7.45 17.05 -22.18
CA ASP A 204 -7.74 16.96 -23.61
C ASP A 204 -7.15 15.69 -24.23
N VAL A 205 -5.94 15.29 -23.82
CA VAL A 205 -5.34 14.03 -24.30
C VAL A 205 -6.19 12.84 -23.88
N CYS A 206 -6.60 12.77 -22.61
CA CYS A 206 -7.46 11.70 -22.11
C CYS A 206 -8.81 11.61 -22.84
N ASP A 207 -9.42 12.75 -23.18
CA ASP A 207 -10.72 12.77 -23.89
C ASP A 207 -10.59 12.34 -25.37
N LEU A 208 -9.40 12.44 -25.95
CA LEU A 208 -9.16 12.22 -27.37
C LEU A 208 -8.59 10.84 -27.71
N VAL A 209 -8.00 10.13 -26.74
CA VAL A 209 -7.32 8.85 -26.98
C VAL A 209 -7.94 7.73 -26.15
N ASP A 210 -7.96 6.52 -26.69
CA ASP A 210 -8.52 5.36 -26.02
C ASP A 210 -7.58 4.86 -24.90
N HIS A 211 -6.26 4.95 -25.13
CA HIS A 211 -5.24 4.48 -24.19
C HIS A 211 -4.02 5.37 -24.13
N ILE A 212 -3.48 5.53 -22.93
CA ILE A 212 -2.19 6.18 -22.70
C ILE A 212 -1.19 5.12 -22.20
N THR A 213 -0.15 4.85 -22.98
CA THR A 213 1.00 4.04 -22.55
C THR A 213 2.04 4.99 -21.94
N LEU A 214 2.64 4.64 -20.80
CA LEU A 214 3.64 5.52 -20.19
C LEU A 214 5.06 5.10 -20.49
N ASP A 215 5.88 6.09 -20.81
CA ASP A 215 7.30 5.90 -21.09
C ASP A 215 8.17 6.30 -19.89
N PRO A 216 8.84 5.35 -19.22
CA PRO A 216 9.75 5.66 -18.13
C PRO A 216 11.19 5.96 -18.57
N ASP A 217 11.52 5.96 -19.87
CA ASP A 217 12.77 6.58 -20.36
C ASP A 217 12.84 8.09 -20.13
N THR A 218 11.75 8.70 -19.68
CA THR A 218 11.67 10.14 -19.36
C THR A 218 11.89 10.43 -17.87
N VAL A 219 12.07 9.41 -17.03
CA VAL A 219 12.39 9.60 -15.61
C VAL A 219 13.90 9.81 -15.49
N ASP A 220 14.33 10.98 -15.03
CA ASP A 220 15.73 11.24 -14.68
C ASP A 220 16.10 10.42 -13.43
N SER A 221 16.55 9.18 -13.61
CA SER A 221 17.18 8.42 -12.53
C SER A 221 18.64 8.83 -12.45
N LEU A 222 18.98 9.70 -11.49
CA LEU A 222 20.36 10.11 -11.17
C LEU A 222 21.24 8.93 -10.69
N GLU A 223 20.67 7.75 -10.44
CA GLU A 223 21.41 6.55 -10.03
C GLU A 223 20.94 5.28 -10.77
N ASN A 224 21.20 5.13 -12.09
CA ASN A 224 21.24 3.85 -12.83
C ASN A 224 20.12 2.79 -12.61
N ALA A 225 18.99 3.14 -11.98
CA ALA A 225 17.87 2.27 -11.63
C ALA A 225 16.80 2.40 -12.71
N HIS A 226 16.59 1.33 -13.48
CA HIS A 226 15.61 1.30 -14.55
C HIS A 226 14.19 1.12 -13.99
N ALA A 227 13.30 2.10 -14.16
CA ALA A 227 11.87 2.00 -13.86
C ALA A 227 11.46 1.62 -12.40
N PRO A 228 11.94 2.31 -11.35
CA PRO A 228 11.55 2.04 -9.98
C PRO A 228 10.07 2.34 -9.70
N LEU A 229 9.47 1.62 -8.74
CA LEU A 229 8.07 1.82 -8.32
C LEU A 229 7.88 3.18 -7.63
N TYR A 230 8.88 3.62 -6.88
CA TYR A 230 8.95 4.94 -6.27
C TYR A 230 10.27 5.61 -6.61
N SER A 231 10.26 6.93 -6.77
CA SER A 231 11.49 7.71 -6.88
C SER A 231 12.32 7.56 -5.61
N THR A 232 13.60 7.22 -5.76
CA THR A 232 14.57 7.41 -4.67
C THR A 232 14.58 8.91 -4.30
N PRO A 233 14.57 9.29 -3.01
CA PRO A 233 14.24 10.66 -2.64
C PRO A 233 15.23 11.71 -3.18
N ILE A 234 14.75 12.60 -4.05
CA ILE A 234 14.90 14.05 -3.85
C ILE A 234 13.48 14.64 -3.82
N THR A 235 13.19 15.33 -2.71
CA THR A 235 11.97 16.04 -2.25
C THR A 235 10.87 16.41 -3.28
N LYS A 236 9.67 15.77 -3.11
CA LYS A 236 8.22 16.16 -3.26
C LYS A 236 7.73 17.16 -4.36
N PRO A 237 6.42 17.17 -4.78
CA PRO A 237 5.31 16.19 -4.65
C PRO A 237 4.57 15.86 -5.98
N ALA A 238 3.60 14.93 -5.87
CA ALA A 238 2.93 14.17 -6.91
C ALA A 238 1.69 14.83 -7.59
N SER A 239 1.28 14.35 -8.79
CA SER A 239 0.10 13.47 -8.93
C SER A 239 -0.29 13.13 -10.39
N LYS A 240 -0.83 11.91 -10.54
CA LYS A 240 -1.60 11.29 -11.66
C LYS A 240 -0.87 10.93 -12.96
N ALA A 241 -0.46 9.64 -13.05
CA ALA A 241 -0.16 8.93 -14.30
C ALA A 241 -0.26 7.39 -14.07
N SER A 242 -0.60 6.62 -15.10
CA SER A 242 -0.65 5.13 -15.14
C SER A 242 0.71 4.45 -15.47
N LEU A 243 1.55 4.08 -14.48
CA LEU A 243 2.86 3.38 -14.66
C LEU A 243 2.70 1.94 -15.28
N VAL A 244 3.62 1.31 -16.06
CA VAL A 244 5.04 0.87 -15.84
C VAL A 244 5.67 0.34 -17.18
N ARG A 245 7.01 0.32 -17.33
CA ARG A 245 7.85 -0.42 -18.35
C ARG A 245 8.80 -1.43 -17.67
N PHE A 246 9.41 -2.32 -18.47
CA PHE A 246 10.47 -3.25 -18.10
C PHE A 246 11.64 -3.21 -19.10
N SER A 247 12.89 -3.04 -18.64
CA SER A 247 14.09 -3.27 -19.45
C SER A 247 15.34 -3.37 -18.56
N SER A 248 16.32 -4.19 -18.92
CA SER A 248 17.61 -4.27 -18.22
C SER A 248 18.62 -3.25 -18.77
N ASN A 249 19.35 -2.53 -17.91
CA ASN A 249 20.39 -1.54 -18.28
C ASN A 249 21.72 -2.16 -18.78
N VAL A 250 21.71 -3.36 -19.36
CA VAL A 250 22.91 -3.93 -19.96
C VAL A 250 23.02 -3.42 -21.40
N ALA A 251 24.20 -2.99 -21.81
CA ALA A 251 24.52 -2.52 -23.17
C ALA A 251 24.40 -3.60 -24.29
N ASN A 252 23.58 -4.64 -24.09
CA ASN A 252 23.19 -5.62 -25.09
C ASN A 252 21.78 -6.17 -24.77
N PRO A 253 20.90 -6.36 -25.77
CA PRO A 253 19.46 -6.50 -25.57
C PRO A 253 19.06 -7.92 -25.18
N GLY A 254 18.43 -8.07 -24.01
CA GLY A 254 17.68 -9.27 -23.62
C GLY A 254 17.91 -9.68 -22.16
N SER A 255 16.88 -9.56 -21.32
CA SER A 255 16.91 -10.10 -19.94
C SER A 255 17.07 -11.63 -19.91
N GLY A 256 16.77 -12.33 -21.03
CA GLY A 256 17.14 -13.73 -21.23
C GLY A 256 18.65 -14.03 -21.17
N TYR A 257 19.51 -13.03 -21.35
CA TYR A 257 20.95 -13.13 -21.08
C TYR A 257 21.32 -12.64 -19.68
N LEU A 258 20.57 -11.67 -19.13
CA LEU A 258 20.85 -11.14 -17.80
C LEU A 258 20.82 -12.24 -16.74
N CYS A 259 19.80 -13.10 -16.75
CA CYS A 259 19.74 -14.19 -15.77
C CYS A 259 20.95 -15.15 -15.85
N GLN A 260 21.54 -15.31 -17.05
CA GLN A 260 22.76 -16.09 -17.24
C GLN A 260 24.00 -15.32 -16.77
N ILE A 261 24.04 -14.01 -17.03
CA ILE A 261 25.10 -13.11 -16.55
C ILE A 261 25.14 -13.10 -15.02
N LEU A 262 23.98 -12.98 -14.36
CA LEU A 262 23.86 -12.96 -12.90
C LEU A 262 24.22 -14.30 -12.24
N ARG A 263 24.22 -15.41 -12.99
CA ARG A 263 24.69 -16.72 -12.51
C ARG A 263 26.21 -16.90 -12.60
N GLN A 264 26.93 -15.98 -13.28
CA GLN A 264 28.38 -16.03 -13.33
C GLN A 264 28.98 -15.65 -11.96
N PRO A 265 30.13 -16.25 -11.58
CA PRO A 265 30.80 -15.90 -10.33
C PRO A 265 31.20 -14.41 -10.31
N GLY A 266 31.04 -13.76 -9.16
CA GLY A 266 31.39 -12.35 -8.95
C GLY A 266 30.22 -11.37 -8.97
N TRP A 267 29.00 -11.83 -9.29
CA TRP A 267 27.78 -11.03 -9.13
C TRP A 267 27.14 -11.27 -7.75
N THR A 268 26.75 -10.20 -7.06
CA THR A 268 25.93 -10.24 -5.84
C THR A 268 24.62 -9.51 -6.09
N THR A 269 23.50 -10.14 -5.74
CA THR A 269 22.16 -9.54 -5.87
C THR A 269 21.76 -8.84 -4.59
N GLU A 270 21.28 -7.61 -4.72
CA GLU A 270 20.81 -6.74 -3.65
C GLU A 270 19.40 -6.25 -3.97
N TRP A 271 18.72 -5.67 -2.98
CA TRP A 271 17.35 -5.16 -3.12
C TRP A 271 17.26 -3.69 -2.71
N ASP A 272 16.67 -2.87 -3.58
CA ASP A 272 16.31 -1.49 -3.27
C ASP A 272 14.92 -1.44 -2.62
N ASN A 273 14.89 -1.20 -1.32
CA ASN A 273 13.67 -1.07 -0.52
C ASN A 273 12.84 0.17 -0.86
N TYR A 274 13.42 1.18 -1.54
CA TYR A 274 12.69 2.38 -1.98
C TYR A 274 12.05 2.15 -3.34
N GLY A 275 12.85 1.74 -4.33
CA GLY A 275 12.37 1.45 -5.67
C GLY A 275 11.54 0.17 -5.77
N PHE A 276 11.59 -0.70 -4.76
CA PHE A 276 11.10 -2.09 -4.80
C PHE A 276 11.65 -2.84 -6.01
N MET A 277 12.97 -2.75 -6.19
CA MET A 277 13.66 -3.28 -7.35
C MET A 277 14.90 -4.07 -6.96
N PRO A 278 15.16 -5.22 -7.61
CA PRO A 278 16.43 -5.88 -7.48
C PRO A 278 17.50 -5.15 -8.30
N TYR A 279 18.73 -5.20 -7.80
CA TYR A 279 19.91 -4.85 -8.57
C TYR A 279 21.03 -5.85 -8.27
N ALA A 280 21.99 -5.94 -9.16
CA ALA A 280 23.17 -6.79 -8.99
C ALA A 280 24.44 -5.97 -9.10
N LEU A 281 25.43 -6.34 -8.31
CA LEU A 281 26.74 -5.68 -8.23
C LEU A 281 27.83 -6.66 -8.63
N ARG A 282 28.86 -6.17 -9.33
CA ARG A 282 30.09 -6.93 -9.62
C ARG A 282 31.30 -6.03 -9.44
N ALA A 283 32.21 -6.46 -8.56
CA ALA A 283 33.49 -5.78 -8.40
C ALA A 283 34.37 -5.96 -9.65
N LEU A 284 34.94 -4.86 -10.14
CA LEU A 284 35.87 -4.82 -11.27
C LEU A 284 37.33 -4.77 -10.76
N GLN A 285 38.26 -5.26 -11.57
CA GLN A 285 39.69 -5.36 -11.21
C GLN A 285 40.34 -4.00 -10.90
N ASN A 286 39.76 -2.91 -11.37
CA ASN A 286 40.23 -1.53 -11.14
C ASN A 286 39.68 -0.89 -9.86
N GLY A 287 39.00 -1.67 -9.00
CA GLY A 287 38.38 -1.18 -7.77
C GLY A 287 37.04 -0.45 -7.97
N GLN A 288 36.52 -0.42 -9.21
CA GLN A 288 35.16 0.06 -9.49
C GLN A 288 34.14 -1.06 -9.33
N GLU A 289 32.86 -0.71 -9.26
CA GLU A 289 31.75 -1.65 -9.17
C GLU A 289 30.81 -1.46 -10.36
N GLU A 290 30.45 -2.55 -11.01
CA GLU A 290 29.42 -2.58 -12.04
C GLU A 290 28.06 -2.89 -11.39
N ARG A 291 27.07 -2.02 -11.62
CA ARG A 291 25.71 -2.17 -11.10
C ARG A 291 24.72 -2.40 -12.24
N VAL A 292 23.87 -3.41 -12.11
CA VAL A 292 22.78 -3.72 -13.04
C VAL A 292 21.46 -3.79 -12.29
N SER A 293 20.58 -2.82 -12.53
CA SER A 293 19.19 -2.87 -12.09
C SER A 293 18.33 -3.70 -13.06
N TYR A 294 17.38 -4.46 -12.52
CA TYR A 294 16.56 -5.37 -13.33
C TYR A 294 15.21 -5.69 -12.68
N GLU A 295 14.44 -6.57 -13.32
CA GLU A 295 13.11 -6.98 -12.88
C GLU A 295 13.08 -8.46 -12.55
N ASN A 296 12.44 -8.80 -11.44
CA ASN A 296 12.16 -10.18 -11.04
C ASN A 296 10.70 -10.31 -10.60
N LEU A 297 10.26 -11.53 -10.30
CA LEU A 297 8.86 -11.77 -9.92
C LEU A 297 8.42 -10.96 -8.68
N ASP A 298 9.34 -10.64 -7.77
CA ASP A 298 9.04 -9.83 -6.58
C ASP A 298 8.78 -8.36 -6.95
N SER A 299 9.64 -7.72 -7.76
CA SER A 299 9.40 -6.35 -8.22
C SER A 299 8.14 -6.25 -9.07
N LEU A 300 7.89 -7.25 -9.92
CA LEU A 300 6.67 -7.36 -10.72
C LEU A 300 5.42 -7.49 -9.85
N ARG A 301 5.48 -8.21 -8.73
CA ARG A 301 4.37 -8.34 -7.79
C ARG A 301 3.97 -6.99 -7.20
N PHE A 302 4.94 -6.20 -6.71
CA PHE A 302 4.65 -4.87 -6.16
C PHE A 302 4.05 -3.91 -7.21
N LYS A 303 4.50 -4.02 -8.46
CA LYS A 303 3.96 -3.24 -9.58
C LYS A 303 2.52 -3.65 -9.93
N MET A 304 2.21 -4.94 -9.90
CA MET A 304 0.83 -5.43 -10.08
C MET A 304 -0.10 -4.97 -8.95
N ASP A 305 0.39 -4.89 -7.72
CA ASP A 305 -0.38 -4.33 -6.61
C ASP A 305 -0.69 -2.85 -6.85
N MET A 306 0.25 -2.06 -7.37
CA MET A 306 -0.01 -0.67 -7.76
C MET A 306 -1.04 -0.55 -8.89
N VAL A 307 -0.97 -1.42 -9.92
CA VAL A 307 -1.97 -1.44 -11.02
C VAL A 307 -3.38 -1.63 -10.46
N ALA A 308 -3.55 -2.54 -9.50
CA ALA A 308 -4.82 -2.77 -8.81
C ALA A 308 -5.21 -1.56 -7.94
N GLN A 309 -4.32 -1.05 -7.10
CA GLN A 309 -4.57 0.04 -6.15
C GLN A 309 -4.92 1.36 -6.84
N LYS A 310 -4.22 1.72 -7.92
CA LYS A 310 -4.42 2.97 -8.67
C LYS A 310 -5.49 2.84 -9.75
N ARG A 311 -6.13 1.67 -9.86
CA ARG A 311 -7.15 1.35 -10.87
C ARG A 311 -6.68 1.59 -12.30
N LEU A 312 -5.40 1.35 -12.59
CA LEU A 312 -4.82 1.62 -13.92
C LEU A 312 -5.48 0.76 -15.00
N GLY A 313 -5.43 1.19 -16.27
CA GLY A 313 -6.07 0.49 -17.39
C GLY A 313 -5.46 -0.88 -17.73
N GLY A 314 -4.31 -1.22 -17.15
CA GLY A 314 -3.58 -2.43 -17.50
C GLY A 314 -2.10 -2.34 -17.16
N ILE A 315 -1.31 -3.22 -17.78
CA ILE A 315 0.15 -3.17 -17.73
C ILE A 315 0.74 -3.35 -19.13
N TYR A 316 1.86 -2.68 -19.36
CA TYR A 316 2.60 -2.65 -20.61
C TYR A 316 4.01 -3.21 -20.38
N ILE A 317 4.46 -4.14 -21.23
CA ILE A 317 5.84 -4.64 -21.24
C ILE A 317 6.61 -4.12 -22.45
N ASP A 318 7.82 -3.63 -22.21
CA ASP A 318 8.69 -3.15 -23.27
C ASP A 318 9.57 -4.28 -23.77
N TYR A 319 9.30 -4.72 -25.00
CA TYR A 319 9.91 -5.84 -25.71
C TYR A 319 9.62 -7.19 -25.04
N VAL A 320 8.62 -7.92 -25.54
CA VAL A 320 8.32 -9.30 -25.09
C VAL A 320 9.52 -10.25 -25.21
N HIS A 321 10.37 -9.99 -26.19
CA HIS A 321 11.59 -10.76 -26.44
C HIS A 321 12.73 -10.41 -25.48
N SER A 322 12.50 -9.51 -24.53
CA SER A 322 13.44 -9.28 -23.44
C SER A 322 13.35 -10.37 -22.37
N ASP A 323 12.21 -11.04 -22.17
CA ASP A 323 12.04 -12.12 -21.17
C ASP A 323 12.96 -13.34 -21.42
N ASP A 324 12.97 -14.32 -20.52
CA ASP A 324 13.62 -15.62 -20.73
C ASP A 324 12.84 -16.44 -21.77
N ILE A 325 12.95 -16.05 -23.04
CA ILE A 325 12.20 -16.64 -24.17
C ILE A 325 12.61 -18.09 -24.50
N TYR A 326 13.77 -18.53 -24.02
CA TYR A 326 14.31 -19.87 -24.28
C TYR A 326 14.28 -20.77 -23.05
N GLY A 327 13.76 -20.28 -21.91
CA GLY A 327 13.69 -21.03 -20.66
C GLY A 327 15.05 -21.46 -20.11
N ARG A 328 16.07 -20.60 -20.24
CA ARG A 328 17.46 -20.90 -19.82
C ARG A 328 17.64 -20.82 -18.31
N CYS A 329 16.81 -20.02 -17.64
CA CYS A 329 16.91 -19.73 -16.23
C CYS A 329 15.65 -20.12 -15.47
N ALA A 330 14.48 -19.96 -16.07
CA ALA A 330 13.17 -20.34 -15.57
C ALA A 330 12.33 -20.95 -16.69
N GLN A 331 11.02 -21.10 -16.50
CA GLN A 331 10.12 -21.43 -17.60
C GLN A 331 10.14 -20.31 -18.65
N ALA A 332 10.05 -20.70 -19.93
CA ALA A 332 10.00 -19.72 -21.01
C ALA A 332 8.85 -18.72 -20.80
N TYR A 333 9.13 -17.42 -20.97
CA TYR A 333 8.18 -16.32 -20.73
C TYR A 333 7.62 -16.25 -19.30
N SER A 334 8.39 -16.65 -18.29
CA SER A 334 7.92 -16.70 -16.90
C SER A 334 7.39 -15.36 -16.38
N GLN A 335 8.07 -14.24 -16.66
CA GLN A 335 7.64 -12.92 -16.22
C GLN A 335 6.39 -12.45 -16.97
N THR A 336 6.39 -12.61 -18.30
CA THR A 336 5.26 -12.26 -19.18
C THR A 336 4.00 -13.05 -18.80
N SER A 337 4.14 -14.35 -18.55
CA SER A 337 3.04 -15.23 -18.17
C SER A 337 2.50 -14.89 -16.78
N TYR A 338 3.40 -14.59 -15.83
CA TYR A 338 3.02 -14.12 -14.51
C TYR A 338 2.16 -12.86 -14.60
N LEU A 339 2.63 -11.83 -15.30
CA LEU A 339 1.88 -10.58 -15.44
C LEU A 339 0.54 -10.77 -16.15
N ALA A 340 0.51 -11.53 -17.25
CA ALA A 340 -0.73 -11.83 -17.97
C ALA A 340 -1.75 -12.60 -17.11
N SER A 341 -1.29 -13.47 -16.21
CA SER A 341 -2.16 -14.16 -15.24
C SER A 341 -2.72 -13.19 -14.20
N ARG A 342 -1.88 -12.29 -13.68
CA ARG A 342 -2.26 -11.33 -12.64
C ARG A 342 -3.20 -10.25 -13.16
N VAL A 343 -3.01 -9.78 -14.39
CA VAL A 343 -3.96 -8.86 -15.03
C VAL A 343 -5.34 -9.50 -15.18
N ARG A 344 -5.39 -10.78 -15.58
CA ARG A 344 -6.64 -11.54 -15.69
C ARG A 344 -7.34 -11.76 -14.35
N SER A 345 -6.58 -11.86 -13.24
CA SER A 345 -7.15 -12.01 -11.90
C SER A 345 -7.67 -10.70 -11.29
N ILE A 346 -7.35 -9.53 -11.87
CA ILE A 346 -7.87 -8.25 -11.36
C ILE A 346 -9.34 -8.10 -11.80
N PRO A 347 -10.30 -7.99 -10.86
CA PRO A 347 -11.72 -7.85 -11.21
C PRO A 347 -11.95 -6.63 -12.12
N SER A 348 -12.77 -6.79 -13.17
CA SER A 348 -13.29 -5.66 -13.94
C SER A 348 -14.40 -4.96 -13.16
N ASP A 349 -14.50 -3.63 -13.25
CA ASP A 349 -15.48 -2.83 -12.50
C ASP A 349 -16.95 -3.21 -12.80
N ILE A 350 -17.20 -3.93 -13.92
CA ILE A 350 -18.52 -4.45 -14.33
C ILE A 350 -18.88 -5.76 -13.60
N GLY A 351 -17.90 -6.63 -13.33
CA GLY A 351 -18.10 -7.91 -12.63
C GLY A 351 -18.50 -7.74 -11.17
N PHE A 352 -18.11 -6.61 -10.56
CA PHE A 352 -18.44 -6.28 -9.17
C PHE A 352 -19.94 -6.01 -8.94
N LYS A 353 -20.68 -5.59 -9.97
CA LYS A 353 -22.11 -5.25 -9.85
C LYS A 353 -23.06 -6.38 -10.26
N VAL A 354 -22.69 -7.23 -11.23
CA VAL A 354 -23.60 -8.28 -11.74
C VAL A 354 -23.59 -9.54 -10.86
N ILE A 355 -22.45 -9.91 -10.29
CA ILE A 355 -22.35 -11.06 -9.37
C ILE A 355 -23.11 -10.78 -8.08
N PHE A 356 -23.10 -9.53 -7.60
CA PHE A 356 -23.84 -9.13 -6.39
C PHE A 356 -25.37 -9.23 -6.54
N VAL A 357 -25.91 -9.08 -7.75
CA VAL A 357 -27.37 -9.12 -7.97
C VAL A 357 -27.89 -10.56 -8.17
N TRP A 358 -27.08 -11.44 -8.77
CA TRP A 358 -27.47 -12.84 -8.99
C TRP A 358 -27.10 -13.78 -7.84
N ALA A 359 -25.96 -13.54 -7.16
CA ALA A 359 -25.57 -14.33 -6.00
C ALA A 359 -26.47 -14.03 -4.78
N ALA A 360 -26.89 -12.77 -4.60
CA ALA A 360 -27.84 -12.41 -3.53
C ALA A 360 -29.23 -13.04 -3.71
N ALA A 361 -29.65 -13.35 -4.93
CA ALA A 361 -30.95 -13.97 -5.18
C ALA A 361 -30.93 -15.51 -5.03
N LEU A 362 -29.77 -16.16 -5.22
CA LEU A 362 -29.65 -17.63 -5.16
C LEU A 362 -29.04 -18.17 -3.85
N LEU A 363 -28.28 -17.37 -3.09
CA LEU A 363 -27.76 -17.75 -1.77
C LEU A 363 -28.75 -17.50 -0.60
N LEU A 364 -29.90 -16.88 -0.86
CA LEU A 364 -30.93 -16.65 0.17
C LEU A 364 -31.85 -17.86 0.41
N ALA A 365 -31.69 -18.96 -0.34
CA ALA A 365 -32.62 -20.10 -0.29
C ALA A 365 -32.01 -21.44 0.18
N SER A 366 -30.70 -21.57 0.34
CA SER A 366 -30.11 -22.83 0.81
C SER A 366 -28.73 -22.61 1.44
N LEU A 367 -28.57 -23.10 2.67
CA LEU A 367 -27.39 -23.04 3.56
C LEU A 367 -27.48 -21.96 4.65
N VAL A 368 -28.41 -22.19 5.57
CA VAL A 368 -28.26 -21.77 6.97
C VAL A 368 -27.32 -22.79 7.61
N ASP A 369 -26.02 -22.47 7.62
CA ASP A 369 -25.08 -23.01 8.61
C ASP A 369 -24.06 -21.89 8.94
N GLU A 370 -23.99 -21.54 10.22
CA GLU A 370 -23.22 -20.41 10.77
C GLU A 370 -21.71 -20.68 10.70
N CYS A 371 -21.09 -20.38 9.56
CA CYS A 371 -19.68 -19.97 9.52
C CYS A 371 -19.63 -18.46 9.34
N THR A 372 -19.58 -17.71 10.45
CA THR A 372 -19.37 -16.27 10.42
C THR A 372 -17.99 -15.96 9.85
N GLY A 373 -17.93 -15.60 8.57
CA GLY A 373 -16.79 -14.89 7.99
C GLY A 373 -16.68 -13.50 8.61
N GLN A 374 -16.13 -13.41 9.82
CA GLN A 374 -15.91 -12.12 10.46
C GLN A 374 -14.85 -11.35 9.67
N GLY A 375 -15.24 -10.20 9.12
CA GLY A 375 -14.29 -9.24 8.56
C GLY A 375 -13.26 -8.78 9.59
N LYS A 376 -12.19 -8.13 9.12
CA LYS A 376 -11.14 -7.60 9.99
C LYS A 376 -11.74 -6.65 11.05
N LYS A 377 -11.31 -6.77 12.30
CA LYS A 377 -11.84 -5.97 13.42
C LYS A 377 -11.29 -4.54 13.37
N PHE A 378 -12.16 -3.57 13.56
CA PHE A 378 -11.78 -2.18 13.81
C PHE A 378 -12.24 -1.80 15.21
N VAL A 379 -11.28 -1.44 16.06
CA VAL A 379 -11.51 -1.22 17.49
C VAL A 379 -11.05 0.18 17.87
N CYS A 380 -11.80 0.87 18.73
CA CYS A 380 -11.47 2.23 19.16
C CYS A 380 -11.26 2.25 20.67
N SER A 381 -10.20 2.88 21.15
CA SER A 381 -10.03 3.12 22.58
C SER A 381 -10.60 4.48 23.00
N TYR A 382 -11.07 4.54 24.24
CA TYR A 382 -11.61 5.73 24.89
C TYR A 382 -11.04 5.82 26.31
N SER A 383 -10.48 6.98 26.63
CA SER A 383 -9.98 7.32 27.98
C SER A 383 -10.70 8.57 28.51
N PRO A 384 -11.52 8.47 29.58
CA PRO A 384 -12.19 9.61 30.20
C PRO A 384 -11.23 10.72 30.61
N ALA A 385 -10.08 10.36 31.18
CA ALA A 385 -9.08 11.31 31.66
C ALA A 385 -8.56 12.24 30.56
N LYS A 386 -8.45 11.73 29.33
CA LYS A 386 -8.04 12.50 28.14
C LYS A 386 -9.21 13.13 27.38
N ALA A 387 -10.40 12.55 27.47
CA ALA A 387 -11.59 12.95 26.71
C ALA A 387 -12.37 14.11 27.36
N LEU A 388 -12.56 14.06 28.67
CA LEU A 388 -13.37 15.06 29.40
C LEU A 388 -12.78 16.49 29.33
N PRO A 389 -11.45 16.70 29.39
CA PRO A 389 -10.88 18.05 29.26
C PRO A 389 -11.16 18.76 27.93
N ILE A 390 -11.54 18.03 26.89
CA ILE A 390 -11.89 18.57 25.56
C ILE A 390 -13.40 18.48 25.28
N ASP A 391 -14.22 18.28 26.31
CA ASP A 391 -15.67 18.06 26.26
C ASP A 391 -16.10 16.89 25.36
N TYR A 392 -15.25 15.85 25.26
CA TYR A 392 -15.57 14.65 24.52
C TYR A 392 -16.19 13.59 25.42
N GLN A 393 -17.53 13.48 25.36
CA GLN A 393 -18.30 12.52 26.14
C GLN A 393 -18.44 11.18 25.40
N ALA A 394 -18.80 10.12 26.14
CA ALA A 394 -19.01 8.78 25.57
C ALA A 394 -20.08 8.75 24.46
N ASP A 395 -21.05 9.67 24.50
CA ASP A 395 -22.10 9.82 23.49
C ASP A 395 -21.58 10.23 22.11
N TYR A 396 -20.38 10.82 22.04
CA TYR A 396 -19.76 11.26 20.79
C TYR A 396 -18.92 10.19 20.10
N ILE A 397 -18.72 9.02 20.72
CA ILE A 397 -18.00 7.89 20.10
C ILE A 397 -18.80 7.45 18.85
N PRO A 398 -18.20 7.47 17.64
CA PRO A 398 -18.90 7.15 16.40
C PRO A 398 -19.04 5.63 16.22
N LEU A 399 -20.16 5.04 16.67
CA LEU A 399 -20.33 3.59 16.71
C LEU A 399 -20.46 2.93 15.33
N GLU A 400 -20.78 3.71 14.30
CA GLU A 400 -20.79 3.26 12.90
C GLU A 400 -19.37 2.95 12.41
N VAL A 401 -18.38 3.61 13.00
CA VAL A 401 -16.96 3.45 12.71
C VAL A 401 -16.29 2.56 13.76
N CYS A 402 -16.69 2.69 15.02
CA CYS A 402 -16.14 2.01 16.20
C CYS A 402 -17.09 0.92 16.75
N PRO A 403 -17.18 -0.26 16.11
CA PRO A 403 -18.03 -1.36 16.58
C PRO A 403 -17.50 -2.03 17.87
N TYR A 404 -16.26 -1.77 18.25
CA TYR A 404 -15.67 -2.19 19.53
C TYR A 404 -15.08 -0.97 20.21
N VAL A 405 -15.40 -0.77 21.49
CA VAL A 405 -14.92 0.35 22.31
C VAL A 405 -14.14 -0.19 23.50
N ILE A 406 -12.82 0.03 23.52
CA ILE A 406 -11.96 -0.28 24.67
C ILE A 406 -11.98 0.90 25.64
N PHE A 407 -12.46 0.67 26.84
CA PHE A 407 -12.39 1.64 27.94
C PHE A 407 -11.06 1.51 28.68
N LYS A 408 -10.20 2.52 28.54
CA LYS A 408 -8.86 2.61 29.16
C LYS A 408 -8.88 3.54 30.39
N SER A 409 -9.43 3.03 31.50
CA SER A 409 -9.45 3.74 32.81
C SER A 409 -9.61 2.79 34.01
N PHE A 410 -9.72 1.46 33.82
CA PHE A 410 -9.81 0.56 34.98
C PHE A 410 -8.43 0.40 35.61
N SER A 411 -8.27 0.95 36.81
CA SER A 411 -7.10 0.70 37.63
C SER A 411 -7.10 -0.73 38.18
N PHE A 412 -5.90 -1.23 38.51
CA PHE A 412 -5.74 -2.54 39.12
C PHE A 412 -6.53 -2.63 40.45
N PRO A 413 -7.29 -3.73 40.68
CA PRO A 413 -8.11 -3.84 41.87
C PRO A 413 -7.25 -3.99 43.13
N SER A 414 -7.71 -3.43 44.24
CA SER A 414 -7.01 -3.44 45.52
C SER A 414 -7.68 -4.38 46.51
N PHE A 415 -6.91 -4.86 47.50
CA PHE A 415 -7.48 -5.68 48.57
C PHE A 415 -8.28 -4.82 49.55
N VAL A 416 -9.54 -5.18 49.71
CA VAL A 416 -10.42 -4.66 50.77
C VAL A 416 -10.86 -5.86 51.62
N GLY A 417 -10.24 -6.00 52.79
CA GLY A 417 -10.41 -7.19 53.63
C GLY A 417 -9.86 -8.44 52.94
N ARG A 418 -10.74 -9.40 52.62
CA ARG A 418 -10.38 -10.69 51.99
C ARG A 418 -10.69 -10.76 50.49
N GLN A 419 -11.16 -9.67 49.90
CA GLN A 419 -11.55 -9.61 48.49
C GLN A 419 -10.76 -8.54 47.75
N MET A 420 -10.59 -8.72 46.45
CA MET A 420 -10.12 -7.66 45.57
C MET A 420 -11.31 -6.91 45.00
N LEU A 421 -11.28 -5.57 45.01
CA LEU A 421 -12.34 -4.73 44.50
C LEU A 421 -11.78 -3.65 43.56
N PHE A 422 -12.51 -3.37 42.48
CA PHE A 422 -12.25 -2.23 41.62
C PHE A 422 -12.80 -0.94 42.23
N SER A 423 -12.20 0.19 41.88
CA SER A 423 -12.69 1.51 42.29
C SER A 423 -14.11 1.77 41.77
N ASP A 424 -15.00 2.21 42.66
CA ASP A 424 -16.37 2.60 42.30
C ASP A 424 -16.39 3.72 41.26
N ASN A 425 -15.42 4.64 41.29
CA ASN A 425 -15.29 5.68 40.27
C ASN A 425 -15.06 5.09 38.87
N ASN A 426 -14.20 4.09 38.75
CA ASN A 426 -13.97 3.40 37.46
C ASN A 426 -15.23 2.66 37.01
N LYS A 427 -15.96 2.02 37.92
CA LYS A 427 -17.24 1.36 37.62
C LYS A 427 -18.27 2.36 37.10
N ILE A 428 -18.43 3.51 37.76
CA ILE A 428 -19.36 4.57 37.36
C ILE A 428 -19.00 5.10 35.96
N GLU A 429 -17.74 5.41 35.70
CA GLU A 429 -17.28 5.90 34.40
C GLU A 429 -17.51 4.88 33.29
N PHE A 430 -17.19 3.61 33.53
CA PHE A 430 -17.44 2.53 32.58
C PHE A 430 -18.94 2.35 32.31
N SER A 431 -19.77 2.42 33.36
CA SER A 431 -21.23 2.30 33.24
C SER A 431 -21.83 3.38 32.35
N ARG A 432 -21.26 4.59 32.33
CA ARG A 432 -21.66 5.66 31.40
C ARG A 432 -21.35 5.27 29.95
N VAL A 433 -20.18 4.70 29.68
CA VAL A 433 -19.81 4.21 28.34
C VAL A 433 -20.73 3.08 27.90
N VAL A 434 -20.95 2.06 28.75
CA VAL A 434 -21.87 0.97 28.45
C VAL A 434 -23.28 1.50 28.18
N SER A 435 -23.81 2.36 29.06
CA SER A 435 -25.13 2.95 28.88
C SER A 435 -25.26 3.73 27.57
N SER A 436 -24.25 4.54 27.22
CA SER A 436 -24.22 5.29 25.96
C SER A 436 -24.20 4.37 24.75
N VAL A 437 -23.36 3.34 24.76
CA VAL A 437 -23.22 2.39 23.66
C VAL A 437 -24.51 1.58 23.47
N ARG A 438 -25.08 1.04 24.56
CA ARG A 438 -26.31 0.23 24.50
C ARG A 438 -27.54 1.01 24.05
N LYS A 439 -27.60 2.32 24.34
CA LYS A 439 -28.68 3.21 23.84
C LYS A 439 -28.62 3.42 22.33
N ARG A 440 -27.44 3.35 21.72
CA ARG A 440 -27.20 3.73 20.32
C ARG A 440 -26.91 2.55 19.41
N SER A 441 -26.51 1.40 19.94
CA SER A 441 -26.21 0.21 19.18
C SER A 441 -26.48 -1.08 19.95
N THR A 442 -27.09 -2.04 19.26
CA THR A 442 -27.32 -3.41 19.74
C THR A 442 -26.17 -4.35 19.39
N THR A 443 -25.25 -3.94 18.51
CA THR A 443 -24.15 -4.77 17.99
C THR A 443 -22.78 -4.34 18.50
N ALA A 444 -22.62 -3.07 18.88
CA ALA A 444 -21.35 -2.55 19.37
C ALA A 444 -20.98 -3.16 20.73
N ARG A 445 -19.70 -3.49 20.87
CA ARG A 445 -19.16 -4.18 22.04
C ARG A 445 -18.27 -3.27 22.88
N VAL A 446 -18.32 -3.43 24.20
CA VAL A 446 -17.54 -2.64 25.15
C VAL A 446 -16.55 -3.55 25.89
N VAL A 447 -15.27 -3.19 25.80
CA VAL A 447 -14.14 -3.92 26.39
C VAL A 447 -13.62 -3.14 27.59
N ALA A 448 -13.54 -3.77 28.76
CA ALA A 448 -12.91 -3.18 29.95
C ALA A 448 -11.40 -3.48 29.96
N SER A 449 -10.54 -2.48 29.74
CA SER A 449 -9.08 -2.63 29.84
C SER A 449 -8.62 -2.35 31.27
N ILE A 450 -8.11 -3.38 31.93
CA ILE A 450 -7.57 -3.31 33.30
C ILE A 450 -6.07 -3.04 33.22
N ASP A 451 -5.67 -1.87 33.67
CA ASP A 451 -4.28 -1.42 33.72
C ASP A 451 -3.66 -1.80 35.07
N GLY A 452 -2.49 -2.44 35.04
CA GLY A 452 -1.73 -2.79 36.22
C GLY A 452 -0.24 -2.82 35.95
N THR A 453 0.56 -2.47 36.95
CA THR A 453 2.01 -2.47 36.83
C THR A 453 2.55 -3.91 36.80
N GLY A 454 3.79 -4.06 36.33
CA GLY A 454 4.55 -5.30 36.41
C GLY A 454 4.41 -5.94 37.78
N ARG A 455 4.64 -5.16 38.85
CA ARG A 455 4.55 -5.61 40.25
C ARG A 455 3.16 -6.07 40.66
N ASP A 456 2.11 -5.36 40.24
CA ASP A 456 0.72 -5.69 40.62
C ASP A 456 0.33 -7.07 40.09
N PHE A 457 0.58 -7.30 38.80
CA PHE A 457 0.27 -8.56 38.16
C PHE A 457 1.25 -9.67 38.54
N THR A 458 2.55 -9.40 38.74
CA THR A 458 3.50 -10.40 39.27
C THR A 458 3.04 -10.91 40.64
N ALA A 459 2.71 -10.00 41.55
CA ALA A 459 2.29 -10.35 42.90
C ALA A 459 0.95 -11.11 42.90
N THR A 460 0.05 -10.78 41.96
CA THR A 460 -1.26 -11.42 41.82
C THR A 460 -1.17 -12.80 41.18
N SER A 461 -0.48 -12.90 40.05
CA SER A 461 -0.35 -14.14 39.27
C SER A 461 0.50 -15.19 40.00
N GLY A 462 1.53 -14.77 40.73
CA GLY A 462 2.45 -15.66 41.45
C GLY A 462 1.87 -16.38 42.66
N THR A 463 0.70 -15.97 43.16
CA THR A 463 0.09 -16.56 44.37
C THR A 463 -1.33 -17.04 44.10
N ASN A 464 -1.63 -18.32 44.33
CA ASN A 464 -2.94 -18.92 44.02
C ASN A 464 -4.13 -18.18 44.66
N VAL A 465 -4.01 -17.79 45.93
CA VAL A 465 -5.07 -17.06 46.65
C VAL A 465 -5.34 -15.69 46.02
N ARG A 466 -4.28 -14.96 45.64
CA ARG A 466 -4.43 -13.64 45.00
C ARG A 466 -4.99 -13.78 43.59
N ARG A 467 -4.49 -14.74 42.81
CA ARG A 467 -4.97 -15.05 41.47
C ARG A 467 -6.47 -15.38 41.46
N LYS A 468 -6.94 -16.22 42.37
CA LYS A 468 -8.38 -16.52 42.53
C LYS A 468 -9.20 -15.29 42.94
N ALA A 469 -8.71 -14.48 43.87
CA ALA A 469 -9.39 -13.24 44.26
C ALA A 469 -9.50 -12.25 43.09
N PHE A 470 -8.45 -12.13 42.27
CA PHE A 470 -8.47 -11.31 41.05
C PHE A 470 -9.46 -11.83 40.02
N VAL A 471 -9.43 -13.13 39.72
CA VAL A 471 -10.37 -13.78 38.80
C VAL A 471 -11.82 -13.56 39.25
N GLN A 472 -12.10 -13.66 40.55
CA GLN A 472 -13.41 -13.37 41.11
C GLN A 472 -13.79 -11.89 40.97
N ALA A 473 -12.87 -10.96 41.19
CA ALA A 473 -13.13 -9.53 41.00
C ALA A 473 -13.48 -9.20 39.54
N VAL A 474 -12.72 -9.74 38.58
CA VAL A 474 -12.95 -9.57 37.15
C VAL A 474 -14.29 -10.18 36.72
N ALA A 475 -14.59 -11.40 37.17
CA ALA A 475 -15.86 -12.07 36.87
C ALA A 475 -17.07 -11.28 37.41
N SER A 476 -16.98 -10.77 38.64
CA SER A 476 -18.02 -9.93 39.24
C SER A 476 -18.21 -8.63 38.47
N MET A 477 -17.13 -7.92 38.13
CA MET A 477 -17.18 -6.67 37.35
C MET A 477 -17.84 -6.89 35.98
N LEU A 478 -17.49 -7.98 35.30
CA LEU A 478 -18.01 -8.30 33.98
C LEU A 478 -19.53 -8.55 33.99
N LEU A 479 -20.05 -9.18 35.05
CA LEU A 479 -21.49 -9.37 35.25
C LEU A 479 -22.19 -8.09 35.71
N GLU A 480 -21.63 -7.39 36.70
CA GLU A 480 -22.20 -6.18 37.31
C GLU A 480 -22.37 -5.05 36.29
N LEU A 481 -21.41 -4.91 35.37
CA LEU A 481 -21.33 -3.77 34.45
C LEU A 481 -21.70 -4.08 33.00
N ASP A 482 -22.17 -5.31 32.69
CA ASP A 482 -22.46 -5.78 31.33
C ASP A 482 -21.31 -5.54 30.32
N ALA A 483 -20.07 -5.78 30.74
CA ALA A 483 -18.91 -5.73 29.84
C ALA A 483 -18.98 -6.89 28.83
N ASP A 484 -18.68 -6.63 27.56
CA ASP A 484 -18.62 -7.68 26.53
C ASP A 484 -17.30 -8.44 26.55
N ALA A 485 -16.23 -7.76 26.95
CA ALA A 485 -14.90 -8.33 27.02
C ALA A 485 -14.07 -7.66 28.12
N VAL A 486 -13.01 -8.35 28.54
CA VAL A 486 -11.99 -7.79 29.43
C VAL A 486 -10.65 -7.92 28.75
N GLU A 487 -9.90 -6.83 28.75
CA GLU A 487 -8.52 -6.77 28.30
C GLU A 487 -7.59 -6.62 29.51
N LEU A 488 -6.56 -7.46 29.59
CA LEU A 488 -5.49 -7.26 30.56
C LEU A 488 -4.35 -6.45 29.95
N ASN A 489 -4.03 -5.32 30.56
CA ASN A 489 -2.90 -4.50 30.20
C ASN A 489 -1.82 -4.54 31.30
N TRP A 490 -0.87 -5.45 31.14
CA TRP A 490 0.22 -5.69 32.08
C TRP A 490 1.44 -4.84 31.67
N ILE A 491 1.76 -3.80 32.45
CA ILE A 491 2.73 -2.76 32.06
C ILE A 491 4.00 -2.76 32.95
N SER A 492 5.19 -3.11 32.47
CA SER A 492 5.42 -4.20 31.51
C SER A 492 5.94 -5.42 32.30
N PRO A 493 5.59 -6.66 31.89
CA PRO A 493 5.98 -7.88 32.58
C PRO A 493 7.46 -8.21 32.39
N GLY A 494 7.96 -9.15 33.19
CA GLY A 494 9.35 -9.57 33.15
C GLY A 494 10.27 -8.61 33.91
N ASN A 495 11.52 -9.03 34.08
CA ASN A 495 12.57 -8.28 34.78
C ASN A 495 13.65 -7.73 33.83
N SER A 496 13.36 -7.67 32.53
CA SER A 496 14.21 -7.02 31.53
C SER A 496 14.37 -5.53 31.84
N ASN A 497 15.35 -4.84 31.23
CA ASN A 497 15.49 -3.38 31.35
C ASN A 497 14.23 -2.59 30.90
N ALA A 498 13.29 -3.23 30.20
CA ALA A 498 12.01 -2.67 29.77
C ALA A 498 10.81 -3.11 30.65
N GLY A 499 11.01 -4.01 31.62
CA GLY A 499 9.99 -4.58 32.50
C GLY A 499 10.19 -4.21 33.96
N ALA A 500 9.09 -4.16 34.72
CA ALA A 500 9.12 -3.88 36.17
C ALA A 500 8.55 -5.04 37.01
N GLY A 501 8.39 -6.22 36.41
CA GLY A 501 7.86 -7.42 37.01
C GLY A 501 8.95 -8.40 37.44
N SER A 502 8.77 -9.69 37.14
CA SER A 502 9.68 -10.77 37.52
C SER A 502 9.86 -11.77 36.37
N SER A 503 10.99 -12.50 36.35
CA SER A 503 11.23 -13.56 35.36
C SER A 503 10.20 -14.68 35.42
N ILE A 504 9.51 -14.87 36.56
CA ILE A 504 8.43 -15.87 36.68
C ILE A 504 7.16 -15.48 35.93
N ASP A 505 7.01 -14.21 35.52
CA ASP A 505 5.81 -13.70 34.84
C ASP A 505 5.49 -14.50 33.58
N ARG A 506 6.51 -14.99 32.87
CA ARG A 506 6.37 -15.84 31.69
C ARG A 506 5.48 -17.06 31.93
N ILE A 507 5.55 -17.65 33.12
CA ILE A 507 4.79 -18.84 33.50
C ILE A 507 3.51 -18.46 34.25
N THR A 508 3.60 -17.51 35.18
CA THR A 508 2.46 -17.15 36.04
C THR A 508 1.37 -16.40 35.27
N MET A 509 1.72 -15.70 34.19
CA MET A 509 0.78 -15.07 33.26
C MET A 509 -0.13 -16.10 32.60
N VAL A 510 0.44 -17.20 32.10
CA VAL A 510 -0.33 -18.32 31.52
C VAL A 510 -1.30 -18.88 32.55
N SER A 511 -0.83 -19.08 33.79
CA SER A 511 -1.69 -19.57 34.88
C SER A 511 -2.87 -18.62 35.19
N LEU A 512 -2.64 -17.30 35.15
CA LEU A 512 -3.70 -16.31 35.35
C LEU A 512 -4.70 -16.31 34.18
N LEU A 513 -4.22 -16.37 32.95
CA LEU A 513 -5.09 -16.43 31.76
C LEU A 513 -5.90 -17.73 31.71
N GLN A 514 -5.35 -18.86 32.16
CA GLN A 514 -6.08 -20.13 32.31
C GLN A 514 -7.23 -20.00 33.30
N ASP A 515 -6.97 -19.47 34.50
CA ASP A 515 -8.01 -19.29 35.53
C ASP A 515 -9.12 -18.32 35.03
N LEU A 516 -8.75 -17.25 34.34
CA LEU A 516 -9.71 -16.32 33.72
C LEU A 516 -10.52 -16.97 32.60
N ARG A 517 -9.88 -17.70 31.69
CA ARG A 517 -10.57 -18.40 30.60
C ARG A 517 -11.56 -19.42 31.14
N GLN A 518 -11.20 -20.15 32.20
CA GLN A 518 -12.12 -21.08 32.85
C GLN A 518 -13.34 -20.34 33.43
N ALA A 519 -13.12 -19.21 34.12
CA ALA A 519 -14.21 -18.39 34.64
C ALA A 519 -15.13 -17.87 33.51
N PHE A 520 -14.55 -17.36 32.42
CA PHE A 520 -15.31 -16.79 31.29
C PHE A 520 -16.12 -17.85 30.54
N ASN A 521 -15.57 -19.06 30.39
CA ASN A 521 -16.28 -20.20 29.83
C ASN A 521 -17.47 -20.62 30.71
N GLY A 522 -17.32 -20.55 32.04
CA GLY A 522 -18.41 -20.79 32.99
C GLY A 522 -19.52 -19.74 32.85
N LEU A 523 -19.16 -18.45 32.83
CA LEU A 523 -20.09 -17.33 32.71
C LEU A 523 -20.85 -17.35 31.37
N SER A 524 -20.15 -17.62 30.26
CA SER A 524 -20.77 -17.67 28.92
C SER A 524 -21.79 -18.81 28.79
N LYS A 525 -21.62 -19.93 29.52
CA LYS A 525 -22.62 -20.99 29.59
C LYS A 525 -23.89 -20.58 30.35
N GLN A 526 -23.73 -19.73 31.37
CA GLN A 526 -24.86 -19.25 32.19
C GLN A 526 -25.66 -18.16 31.47
N MET A 527 -25.00 -17.33 30.65
CA MET A 527 -25.59 -16.19 29.97
C MET A 527 -25.84 -16.51 28.49
N ARG A 528 -27.01 -17.09 28.17
CA ARG A 528 -27.41 -17.37 26.78
C ARG A 528 -27.54 -16.06 25.98
N GLY A 529 -26.75 -15.92 24.91
CA GLY A 529 -26.91 -14.87 23.90
C GLY A 529 -25.76 -13.87 23.72
N ARG A 530 -24.75 -13.85 24.60
CA ARG A 530 -23.54 -12.99 24.43
C ARG A 530 -22.28 -13.68 24.96
N ASN A 531 -21.40 -14.13 24.05
CA ASN A 531 -20.09 -14.64 24.44
C ASN A 531 -19.23 -13.52 25.03
N ARG A 532 -18.59 -13.79 26.17
CA ARG A 532 -17.70 -12.88 26.86
C ARG A 532 -16.27 -13.16 26.43
N GLU A 533 -15.59 -12.16 25.89
CA GLU A 533 -14.25 -12.33 25.32
C GLU A 533 -13.15 -11.93 26.32
N LEU A 534 -12.04 -12.65 26.30
CA LEU A 534 -10.83 -12.34 27.05
C LEU A 534 -9.75 -11.86 26.09
N TRP A 535 -9.26 -10.65 26.29
CA TRP A 535 -8.27 -9.99 25.45
C TRP A 535 -7.00 -9.74 26.26
N PHE A 536 -5.88 -9.57 25.57
CA PHE A 536 -4.60 -9.26 26.20
C PHE A 536 -3.85 -8.20 25.41
N ARG A 537 -3.30 -7.20 26.10
CA ARG A 537 -2.47 -6.17 25.48
C ARG A 537 -1.01 -6.63 25.44
N GLY A 538 -0.52 -6.90 24.25
CA GLY A 538 0.82 -7.39 23.99
C GLY A 538 1.81 -6.27 23.66
N SER A 539 3.05 -6.41 24.11
CA SER A 539 4.13 -5.48 23.79
C SER A 539 4.70 -5.69 22.38
N LEU A 540 5.17 -4.60 21.76
CA LEU A 540 5.99 -4.57 20.56
C LEU A 540 7.49 -4.49 20.87
N HIS A 541 7.91 -4.50 22.13
CA HIS A 541 9.33 -4.48 22.50
C HIS A 541 9.96 -5.87 22.28
N PRO A 542 11.05 -6.02 21.50
CA PRO A 542 11.60 -7.33 21.14
C PRO A 542 12.01 -8.17 22.36
N ASN A 543 12.60 -7.54 23.40
CA ASN A 543 13.00 -8.24 24.62
C ASN A 543 11.81 -8.67 25.48
N VAL A 544 10.76 -7.85 25.59
CA VAL A 544 9.57 -8.21 26.38
C VAL A 544 8.87 -9.41 25.77
N ILE A 545 8.76 -9.46 24.44
CA ILE A 545 8.17 -10.60 23.72
C ILE A 545 8.91 -11.89 24.05
N VAL A 546 10.25 -11.87 23.98
CA VAL A 546 11.08 -13.06 24.17
C VAL A 546 11.17 -13.48 25.63
N GLU A 547 11.23 -12.56 26.58
CA GLU A 547 11.48 -12.89 27.98
C GLU A 547 10.18 -13.12 28.76
N ALA A 548 9.18 -12.26 28.57
CA ALA A 548 8.01 -12.21 29.43
C ALA A 548 6.79 -12.97 28.89
N TYR A 549 6.74 -13.30 27.59
CA TYR A 549 5.57 -13.94 26.98
C TYR A 549 5.86 -15.38 26.54
N ASN A 550 5.04 -16.31 27.01
CA ASN A 550 4.83 -17.56 26.30
C ASN A 550 3.73 -17.33 25.26
N VAL A 551 4.13 -16.83 24.09
CA VAL A 551 3.21 -16.31 23.04
C VAL A 551 2.20 -17.36 22.59
N PHE A 552 2.64 -18.60 22.35
CA PHE A 552 1.77 -19.70 21.94
C PHE A 552 0.63 -19.93 22.94
N ASP A 553 0.98 -20.12 24.22
CA ASP A 553 0.00 -20.40 25.28
C ASP A 553 -0.94 -19.20 25.53
N ILE A 554 -0.40 -17.98 25.52
CA ILE A 554 -1.21 -16.76 25.66
C ILE A 554 -2.22 -16.68 24.51
N CYS A 555 -1.77 -16.85 23.27
CA CYS A 555 -2.62 -16.74 22.10
C CYS A 555 -3.63 -17.89 21.98
N ASP A 556 -3.40 -19.05 22.59
CA ASP A 556 -4.42 -20.09 22.74
C ASP A 556 -5.53 -19.67 23.72
N LEU A 557 -5.13 -19.05 24.84
CA LEU A 557 -6.02 -18.70 25.94
C LEU A 557 -6.84 -17.42 25.73
N VAL A 558 -6.47 -16.52 24.83
CA VAL A 558 -7.18 -15.25 24.59
C VAL A 558 -7.91 -15.23 23.24
N ASP A 559 -8.95 -14.43 23.13
CA ASP A 559 -9.70 -14.25 21.89
C ASP A 559 -8.94 -13.32 20.93
N HIS A 560 -8.37 -12.24 21.47
CA HIS A 560 -7.63 -11.23 20.71
C HIS A 560 -6.41 -10.69 21.49
N ILE A 561 -5.38 -10.32 20.74
CA ILE A 561 -4.20 -9.60 21.22
C ILE A 561 -4.22 -8.19 20.62
N THR A 562 -4.22 -7.16 21.45
CA THR A 562 -4.00 -5.78 21.01
C THR A 562 -2.51 -5.44 21.16
N LEU A 563 -1.84 -5.10 20.07
CA LEU A 563 -0.41 -4.80 20.08
C LEU A 563 -0.17 -3.33 20.41
N ASP A 564 0.43 -3.05 21.56
CA ASP A 564 0.53 -1.71 22.12
C ASP A 564 1.53 -0.82 21.34
N PRO A 565 1.06 0.28 20.70
CA PRO A 565 1.91 1.13 19.88
C PRO A 565 2.97 1.87 20.70
N ASP A 566 2.76 2.09 22.00
CA ASP A 566 3.65 2.84 22.89
C ASP A 566 4.82 2.00 23.41
N THR A 567 4.78 0.69 23.21
CA THR A 567 5.80 -0.24 23.71
C THR A 567 6.85 -0.62 22.69
N ALA A 568 6.72 -0.17 21.44
CA ALA A 568 7.76 -0.39 20.45
C ALA A 568 9.05 0.29 20.92
N ASP A 569 10.18 -0.41 20.74
CA ASP A 569 11.48 0.14 21.07
C ASP A 569 11.84 1.24 20.06
N SER A 570 11.41 2.46 20.38
CA SER A 570 11.56 3.62 19.52
C SER A 570 13.03 4.05 19.49
N LEU A 571 13.76 3.60 18.48
CA LEU A 571 15.08 4.13 18.17
C LEU A 571 14.91 5.54 17.61
N GLU A 572 14.98 6.52 18.53
CA GLU A 572 15.37 7.94 18.40
C GLU A 572 14.63 8.84 17.37
N ASN A 573 14.16 8.31 16.24
CA ASN A 573 13.67 9.03 15.06
C ASN A 573 12.16 8.97 14.87
N ALA A 574 11.54 7.83 15.19
CA ALA A 574 10.12 7.60 15.00
C ALA A 574 9.54 6.85 16.21
N HIS A 575 8.36 7.28 16.66
CA HIS A 575 7.67 6.67 17.80
C HIS A 575 6.99 5.34 17.44
N ALA A 576 6.62 5.17 16.18
CA ALA A 576 5.93 3.99 15.69
C ALA A 576 6.52 3.51 14.34
N PRO A 577 7.82 3.13 14.30
CA PRO A 577 8.52 2.81 13.07
C PRO A 577 8.04 1.49 12.44
N LEU A 578 7.82 1.50 11.13
CA LEU A 578 7.50 0.29 10.36
C LEU A 578 8.70 -0.66 10.29
N TYR A 579 9.90 -0.12 10.00
CA TYR A 579 11.17 -0.84 10.02
C TYR A 579 12.17 -0.17 10.96
N SER A 580 13.10 -0.97 11.49
CA SER A 580 14.19 -0.52 12.34
C SER A 580 15.17 0.36 11.56
N THR A 581 15.71 1.37 12.23
CA THR A 581 16.87 2.14 11.72
C THR A 581 18.14 1.35 12.02
N PRO A 582 18.94 0.95 11.02
CA PRO A 582 20.16 0.18 11.24
C PRO A 582 21.21 0.97 12.05
N ILE A 583 21.92 0.28 12.93
CA ILE A 583 23.05 0.82 13.68
C ILE A 583 24.33 0.55 12.89
N THR A 584 25.01 1.62 12.44
CA THR A 584 26.36 1.50 11.85
C THR A 584 27.42 1.74 12.91
N LEU A 585 28.32 0.79 13.10
CA LEU A 585 29.45 0.87 14.02
C LEU A 585 30.72 1.30 13.28
N PRO A 586 31.64 2.04 13.94
CA PRO A 586 32.99 2.25 13.42
C PRO A 586 33.67 0.90 13.15
N ALA A 587 34.40 0.80 12.03
CA ALA A 587 35.03 -0.44 11.60
C ALA A 587 36.01 -1.02 12.65
N SER A 588 36.68 -0.16 13.42
CA SER A 588 37.54 -0.54 14.54
C SER A 588 36.77 -1.26 15.65
N VAL A 589 35.57 -0.78 15.99
CA VAL A 589 34.71 -1.41 17.00
C VAL A 589 34.16 -2.73 16.48
N ALA A 590 33.62 -2.77 15.27
CA ALA A 590 33.10 -4.00 14.67
C ALA A 590 34.15 -5.13 14.62
N SER A 591 35.41 -4.78 14.34
CA SER A 591 36.55 -5.70 14.36
C SER A 591 36.91 -6.20 15.75
N LEU A 592 36.83 -5.33 16.77
CA LEU A 592 37.09 -5.70 18.18
C LEU A 592 36.02 -6.66 18.74
N VAL A 593 34.75 -6.46 18.40
CA VAL A 593 33.64 -7.35 18.82
C VAL A 593 33.38 -8.52 17.85
N ARG A 594 34.21 -8.67 16.81
CA ARG A 594 34.13 -9.75 15.80
C ARG A 594 32.75 -9.90 15.15
N LEU A 595 32.11 -8.78 14.84
CA LEU A 595 30.84 -8.78 14.14
C LEU A 595 31.04 -9.01 12.64
N PRO A 596 30.17 -9.82 11.98
CA PRO A 596 30.27 -10.11 10.56
C PRO A 596 29.95 -8.90 9.65
N SER A 597 29.27 -7.89 10.19
CA SER A 597 28.96 -6.63 9.51
C SER A 597 29.13 -5.47 10.49
N SER A 598 29.53 -4.30 9.98
CA SER A 598 29.51 -3.05 10.74
C SER A 598 28.09 -2.49 10.91
N VAL A 599 27.10 -3.05 10.21
CA VAL A 599 25.69 -2.66 10.29
C VAL A 599 24.89 -3.70 11.07
N ILE A 600 24.20 -3.27 12.12
CA ILE A 600 23.35 -4.09 12.98
C ILE A 600 21.89 -3.67 12.76
N ASP A 601 21.06 -4.61 12.32
CA ASP A 601 19.61 -4.46 12.42
C ASP A 601 19.16 -4.79 13.85
N THR A 602 18.45 -3.85 14.47
CA THR A 602 17.96 -3.97 15.84
C THR A 602 16.67 -4.79 15.93
N GLY A 603 15.96 -4.99 14.82
CA GLY A 603 14.69 -5.70 14.78
C GLY A 603 13.58 -5.05 15.62
N THR A 604 13.65 -3.74 15.85
CA THR A 604 12.73 -2.99 16.72
C THR A 604 11.50 -2.40 15.99
N GLY A 605 11.47 -2.44 14.66
CA GLY A 605 10.34 -1.97 13.86
C GLY A 605 9.11 -2.87 13.96
N TYR A 606 7.93 -2.30 13.73
CA TYR A 606 6.63 -2.99 13.78
C TYR A 606 6.63 -4.25 12.90
N ASN A 607 7.22 -4.19 11.69
CA ASN A 607 7.25 -5.33 10.80
C ASN A 607 7.96 -6.55 11.42
N SER A 608 9.10 -6.33 12.08
CA SER A 608 9.92 -7.38 12.68
C SER A 608 9.32 -7.89 13.99
N THR A 609 8.80 -6.99 14.84
CA THR A 609 8.24 -7.36 16.14
C THR A 609 6.90 -8.07 16.00
N ILE A 610 6.06 -7.67 15.03
CA ILE A 610 4.83 -8.41 14.69
C ILE A 610 5.18 -9.75 14.05
N GLN A 611 6.20 -9.81 13.19
CA GLN A 611 6.64 -11.09 12.64
C GLN A 611 7.06 -12.05 13.75
N ARG A 612 7.73 -11.56 14.79
CA ARG A 612 8.08 -12.37 15.96
C ARG A 612 6.86 -12.94 16.68
N TRP A 613 5.80 -12.16 16.89
CA TRP A 613 4.55 -12.70 17.47
C TRP A 613 3.98 -13.86 16.64
N ILE A 614 4.09 -13.78 15.31
CA ILE A 614 3.61 -14.83 14.39
C ILE A 614 4.51 -16.06 14.45
N ASP A 615 5.83 -15.86 14.40
CA ASP A 615 6.82 -16.94 14.40
C ASP A 615 6.83 -17.71 15.73
N GLU A 616 6.55 -17.02 16.84
CA GLU A 616 6.36 -17.62 18.18
C GLU A 616 4.98 -18.32 18.33
N GLY A 617 4.20 -18.42 17.25
CA GLY A 617 3.02 -19.28 17.16
C GLY A 617 1.68 -18.58 17.38
N CYS A 618 1.62 -17.25 17.45
CA CYS A 618 0.34 -16.55 17.56
C CYS A 618 -0.42 -16.54 16.22
N PRO A 619 -1.68 -17.00 16.15
CA PRO A 619 -2.47 -16.93 14.92
C PRO A 619 -2.67 -15.48 14.47
N GLN A 620 -2.37 -15.17 13.21
CA GLN A 620 -2.41 -13.79 12.68
C GLN A 620 -3.79 -13.14 12.88
N LYS A 621 -4.87 -13.91 12.70
CA LYS A 621 -6.25 -13.46 12.90
C LYS A 621 -6.60 -13.01 14.33
N LYS A 622 -5.79 -13.36 15.33
CA LYS A 622 -5.98 -12.90 16.72
C LYS A 622 -5.23 -11.59 17.01
N LEU A 623 -4.21 -11.26 16.23
CA LEU A 623 -3.40 -10.05 16.39
C LEU A 623 -4.13 -8.82 15.83
N LEU A 624 -4.28 -7.78 16.65
CA LEU A 624 -4.81 -6.48 16.28
C LEU A 624 -3.69 -5.45 16.39
N LEU A 625 -3.32 -4.81 15.27
CA LEU A 625 -2.29 -3.77 15.28
C LEU A 625 -2.80 -2.52 16.01
N GLY A 626 -2.07 -2.06 17.03
CA GLY A 626 -2.32 -0.76 17.64
C GLY A 626 -1.78 0.38 16.79
N ILE A 627 -2.61 1.41 16.62
CA ILE A 627 -2.25 2.66 15.95
C ILE A 627 -2.47 3.79 16.96
N GLY A 628 -1.38 4.37 17.42
CA GLY A 628 -1.41 5.55 18.29
C GLY A 628 -1.74 6.80 17.48
N LEU A 629 -2.91 7.40 17.72
CA LEU A 629 -3.28 8.70 17.14
C LEU A 629 -2.65 9.84 17.95
N HIS A 630 -1.34 9.79 18.09
CA HIS A 630 -0.55 10.81 18.77
C HIS A 630 0.79 10.97 18.06
N GLY A 631 1.53 12.00 18.45
CA GLY A 631 2.94 12.15 18.16
C GLY A 631 3.76 12.15 19.43
N VAL A 632 5.07 12.00 19.27
CA VAL A 632 6.04 12.09 20.36
C VAL A 632 7.01 13.20 20.04
N SER A 633 7.04 14.22 20.90
CA SER A 633 8.02 15.31 20.88
C SER A 633 9.24 14.94 21.72
N LYS A 634 10.42 15.23 21.19
CA LYS A 634 11.71 15.12 21.86
C LYS A 634 12.55 16.36 21.54
N SER A 635 13.44 16.75 22.45
CA SER A 635 14.39 17.86 22.23
C SER A 635 15.82 17.32 22.12
N TYR A 636 16.59 17.85 21.19
CA TYR A 636 17.89 17.32 20.77
C TYR A 636 18.94 18.43 20.77
N ASP A 637 20.16 18.11 21.20
CA ASP A 637 21.31 19.00 21.01
C ASP A 637 21.89 18.81 19.60
N ARG A 638 21.78 19.87 18.78
CA ARG A 638 22.27 19.89 17.39
C ARG A 638 23.77 19.59 17.28
N ASN A 639 24.56 19.89 18.30
CA ASN A 639 26.01 19.67 18.30
C ASN A 639 26.39 18.20 18.54
N THR A 640 25.53 17.45 19.24
CA THR A 640 25.76 16.02 19.50
C THR A 640 25.42 15.15 18.28
N LYS A 641 24.59 15.67 17.37
CA LYS A 641 24.16 14.99 16.13
C LYS A 641 25.31 14.45 15.27
N LEU A 642 26.45 15.15 15.25
CA LEU A 642 27.64 14.74 14.50
C LEU A 642 28.35 13.51 15.10
N TRP A 643 28.20 13.29 16.40
CA TRP A 643 28.95 12.27 17.15
C TRP A 643 28.12 11.02 17.44
N VAL A 644 26.81 11.18 17.59
CA VAL A 644 25.89 10.07 17.86
C VAL A 644 24.98 9.76 16.67
N GLY A 645 24.88 10.61 15.64
CA GLY A 645 23.92 10.48 14.53
C GLY A 645 22.60 11.21 14.83
N ASP A 646 21.48 10.82 14.21
CA ASP A 646 20.13 11.26 14.66
C ASP A 646 19.75 10.69 16.05
N ARG A 647 20.70 10.02 16.71
CA ARG A 647 20.55 9.46 18.05
C ARG A 647 20.36 10.58 19.06
N ALA A 648 19.19 10.61 19.69
CA ALA A 648 18.89 11.58 20.73
C ALA A 648 19.81 11.37 21.93
N THR A 649 20.26 12.45 22.57
CA THR A 649 20.56 12.36 23.99
C THR A 649 19.31 11.91 24.76
N PRO A 650 19.42 11.17 25.88
CA PRO A 650 18.27 10.73 26.66
C PRO A 650 17.54 11.94 27.27
N GLY A 651 16.65 12.57 26.50
CA GLY A 651 15.77 13.65 26.93
C GLY A 651 14.38 13.11 27.27
N GLN A 652 13.60 13.88 28.03
CA GLN A 652 12.19 13.55 28.28
C GLN A 652 11.40 13.61 26.97
N SER A 653 10.75 12.51 26.61
CA SER A 653 9.75 12.48 25.55
C SER A 653 8.41 13.00 26.05
N LYS A 654 7.72 13.80 25.23
CA LYS A 654 6.38 14.31 25.51
C LYS A 654 5.39 13.78 24.47
N HIS A 655 4.31 13.12 24.91
CA HIS A 655 3.20 12.78 24.02
C HIS A 655 2.43 14.06 23.63
N VAL A 656 2.03 14.12 22.37
CA VAL A 656 1.25 15.21 21.78
C VAL A 656 0.10 14.57 21.02
N GLU A 657 -1.15 14.89 21.35
CA GLU A 657 -2.30 14.27 20.67
C GLU A 657 -2.32 14.64 19.18
N HIS A 658 -2.82 13.76 18.30
CA HIS A 658 -2.75 14.00 16.84
C HIS A 658 -3.42 15.32 16.43
N ARG A 659 -4.56 15.67 17.04
CA ARG A 659 -5.21 16.97 16.85
C ARG A 659 -4.28 18.15 17.15
N GLU A 660 -3.44 18.06 18.18
CA GLU A 660 -2.49 19.12 18.54
C GLU A 660 -1.36 19.18 17.51
N VAL A 661 -0.90 18.03 17.00
CA VAL A 661 0.04 17.98 15.89
C VAL A 661 -0.52 18.71 14.67
N LEU A 662 -1.73 18.37 14.23
CA LEU A 662 -2.37 19.00 13.07
C LEU A 662 -2.61 20.50 13.27
N CYS A 663 -3.17 20.87 14.42
CA CYS A 663 -3.66 22.22 14.67
C CYS A 663 -2.58 23.20 15.11
N GLN A 664 -1.66 22.74 15.95
CA GLN A 664 -0.71 23.61 16.64
C GLN A 664 0.71 23.46 16.08
N ILE A 665 1.11 22.28 15.62
CA ILE A 665 2.49 22.07 15.16
C ILE A 665 2.59 22.36 13.66
N LEU A 666 1.83 21.65 12.83
CA LEU A 666 1.98 21.72 11.38
C LEU A 666 1.55 23.05 10.75
N ARG A 667 0.77 23.86 11.48
CA ARG A 667 0.28 25.17 11.03
C ARG A 667 1.09 26.34 11.56
N GLN A 668 1.93 26.14 12.57
CA GLN A 668 2.72 27.22 13.15
C GLN A 668 3.97 27.51 12.32
N PRO A 669 4.33 28.79 12.14
CA PRO A 669 5.59 29.15 11.50
C PRO A 669 6.78 28.64 12.33
N GLY A 670 7.86 28.24 11.65
CA GLY A 670 9.09 27.72 12.29
C GLY A 670 9.17 26.20 12.39
N TRP A 671 8.12 25.48 12.01
CA TRP A 671 8.16 24.01 11.86
C TRP A 671 8.47 23.61 10.42
N THR A 672 9.40 22.67 10.26
CA THR A 672 9.74 22.05 8.97
C THR A 672 9.41 20.58 9.02
N THR A 673 8.66 20.08 8.03
CA THR A 673 8.30 18.66 7.96
C THR A 673 9.30 17.87 7.12
N ALA A 674 9.55 16.63 7.52
CA ALA A 674 10.38 15.67 6.80
C ALA A 674 9.86 14.25 7.02
N TRP A 675 10.53 13.27 6.42
CA TRP A 675 10.10 11.87 6.39
C TRP A 675 11.24 10.96 6.83
N ASP A 676 10.96 10.09 7.81
CA ASP A 676 11.86 9.02 8.21
C ASP A 676 11.65 7.83 7.27
N ASN A 677 12.67 7.55 6.46
CA ASN A 677 12.60 6.52 5.44
C ASN A 677 12.70 5.10 5.99
N TYR A 678 13.30 4.88 7.17
CA TYR A 678 13.31 3.56 7.80
C TYR A 678 12.00 3.33 8.55
N GLY A 679 11.59 4.33 9.35
CA GLY A 679 10.35 4.27 10.09
C GLY A 679 9.09 4.33 9.21
N PHE A 680 9.18 4.83 7.98
CA PHE A 680 8.02 5.21 7.15
C PHE A 680 7.05 6.13 7.91
N MET A 681 7.61 7.12 8.59
CA MET A 681 6.89 8.01 9.49
C MET A 681 7.23 9.48 9.19
N PRO A 682 6.24 10.39 9.19
CA PRO A 682 6.52 11.80 9.11
C PRO A 682 7.05 12.33 10.46
N TYR A 683 7.80 13.42 10.38
CA TYR A 683 8.18 14.19 11.56
C TYR A 683 8.25 15.69 11.24
N ALA A 684 8.13 16.51 12.27
CA ALA A 684 8.29 17.95 12.22
C ALA A 684 9.48 18.38 13.09
N LEU A 685 10.25 19.37 12.63
CA LEU A 685 11.41 19.94 13.32
C LEU A 685 11.22 21.42 13.58
N ARG A 686 11.67 21.91 14.73
CA ARG A 686 11.75 23.34 15.05
C ARG A 686 13.02 23.65 15.84
N ALA A 687 13.75 24.69 15.43
CA ALA A 687 14.87 25.19 16.21
C ALA A 687 14.38 25.90 17.49
N LEU A 688 14.99 25.60 18.64
CA LEU A 688 14.73 26.23 19.93
C LEU A 688 15.76 27.33 20.20
N GLN A 689 15.37 28.34 21.00
CA GLN A 689 16.21 29.50 21.31
C GLN A 689 17.48 29.15 22.10
N ASN A 690 17.47 28.03 22.82
CA ASN A 690 18.62 27.51 23.58
C ASN A 690 19.62 26.71 22.71
N GLY A 691 19.49 26.76 21.38
CA GLY A 691 20.35 26.03 20.45
C GLY A 691 19.98 24.56 20.24
N GLN A 692 18.94 24.06 20.91
CA GLN A 692 18.39 22.72 20.70
C GLN A 692 17.44 22.69 19.50
N GLU A 693 17.07 21.50 19.06
CA GLU A 693 16.05 21.25 18.05
C GLU A 693 14.95 20.38 18.65
N GLU A 694 13.69 20.77 18.48
CA GLU A 694 12.53 19.95 18.84
C GLU A 694 12.11 19.13 17.63
N ARG A 695 11.96 17.82 17.80
CA ARG A 695 11.43 16.90 16.78
C ARG A 695 10.16 16.26 17.28
N VAL A 696 9.13 16.28 16.46
CA VAL A 696 7.84 15.64 16.72
C VAL A 696 7.60 14.61 15.63
N SER A 697 7.68 13.32 15.98
CA SER A 697 7.25 12.23 15.10
C SER A 697 5.75 12.01 15.29
N TYR A 698 4.99 11.80 14.21
CA TYR A 698 3.53 11.69 14.26
C TYR A 698 2.99 10.79 13.13
N GLU A 699 1.69 10.48 13.13
CA GLU A 699 1.03 9.74 12.04
C GLU A 699 0.43 10.67 10.98
N ASN A 700 0.54 10.30 9.70
CA ASN A 700 -0.25 10.89 8.61
C ASN A 700 -0.86 9.80 7.71
N LEU A 701 -1.64 10.19 6.70
CA LEU A 701 -2.30 9.22 5.81
C LEU A 701 -1.31 8.32 5.05
N ASP A 702 -0.08 8.77 4.78
CA ASP A 702 0.94 7.94 4.12
C ASP A 702 1.50 6.88 5.08
N SER A 703 1.88 7.24 6.31
CA SER A 703 2.37 6.27 7.31
C SER A 703 1.29 5.25 7.67
N LEU A 704 0.05 5.72 7.84
CA LEU A 704 -1.11 4.85 8.06
C LEU A 704 -1.35 3.92 6.87
N ARG A 705 -1.18 4.38 5.63
CA ARG A 705 -1.29 3.53 4.43
C ARG A 705 -0.32 2.36 4.51
N PHE A 706 0.95 2.61 4.78
CA PHE A 706 1.96 1.55 4.86
C PHE A 706 1.68 0.55 5.98
N LYS A 707 1.19 1.02 7.13
CA LYS A 707 0.75 0.15 8.24
C LYS A 707 -0.46 -0.71 7.86
N MET A 708 -1.43 -0.14 7.14
CA MET A 708 -2.58 -0.90 6.65
C MET A 708 -2.18 -1.94 5.59
N ASP A 709 -1.19 -1.64 4.76
CA ASP A 709 -0.66 -2.60 3.81
C ASP A 709 0.06 -3.75 4.53
N MET A 710 0.82 -3.46 5.61
CA MET A 710 1.39 -4.49 6.48
C MET A 710 0.31 -5.35 7.16
N VAL A 711 -0.78 -4.75 7.65
CA VAL A 711 -1.94 -5.47 8.23
C VAL A 711 -2.50 -6.47 7.22
N ALA A 712 -2.66 -6.05 5.97
CA ALA A 712 -3.13 -6.92 4.88
C ALA A 712 -2.11 -8.03 4.55
N GLN A 713 -0.83 -7.67 4.37
CA GLN A 713 0.24 -8.60 4.01
C GLN A 713 0.46 -9.68 5.07
N LYS A 714 0.47 -9.30 6.35
CA LYS A 714 0.62 -10.23 7.49
C LYS A 714 -0.68 -10.90 7.90
N ARG A 715 -1.80 -10.62 7.21
CA ARG A 715 -3.12 -11.21 7.47
C ARG A 715 -3.59 -11.03 8.91
N LEU A 716 -3.30 -9.89 9.52
CA LEU A 716 -3.67 -9.62 10.91
C LEU A 716 -5.20 -9.64 11.07
N GLY A 717 -5.69 -9.83 12.30
CA GLY A 717 -7.12 -9.87 12.63
C GLY A 717 -7.83 -8.53 12.51
N GLY A 718 -7.08 -7.44 12.47
CA GLY A 718 -7.62 -6.09 12.44
C GLY A 718 -6.66 -5.08 13.06
N ILE A 719 -7.21 -3.96 13.49
CA ILE A 719 -6.48 -2.88 14.16
C ILE A 719 -7.28 -2.35 15.34
N TYR A 720 -6.59 -1.68 16.26
CA TYR A 720 -7.23 -0.77 17.20
C TYR A 720 -6.54 0.61 17.18
N ILE A 721 -7.31 1.66 17.43
CA ILE A 721 -6.80 3.04 17.49
C ILE A 721 -6.72 3.53 18.94
N ASP A 722 -5.69 4.30 19.25
CA ASP A 722 -5.42 4.84 20.59
C ASP A 722 -5.10 6.35 20.54
N TYR A 723 -6.02 7.28 20.86
CA TYR A 723 -7.44 7.13 21.22
C TYR A 723 -8.32 7.73 20.12
N VAL A 724 -9.60 7.34 20.05
CA VAL A 724 -10.54 7.90 19.05
C VAL A 724 -10.70 9.43 19.16
N HIS A 725 -10.58 9.96 20.38
CA HIS A 725 -10.71 11.38 20.67
C HIS A 725 -9.40 12.18 20.49
N SER A 726 -8.30 11.49 20.17
CA SER A 726 -7.02 12.11 19.83
C SER A 726 -6.96 12.60 18.38
N ASP A 727 -7.85 12.09 17.52
CA ASP A 727 -8.05 12.58 16.15
C ASP A 727 -8.66 14.00 16.15
N ASP A 728 -8.73 14.64 14.99
CA ASP A 728 -9.43 15.92 14.83
C ASP A 728 -10.95 15.72 14.91
N ILE A 729 -11.49 15.55 16.12
CA ILE A 729 -12.90 15.25 16.38
C ILE A 729 -13.87 16.38 15.96
N TYR A 730 -13.38 17.62 15.90
CA TYR A 730 -14.19 18.80 15.57
C TYR A 730 -13.99 19.29 14.14
N GLY A 731 -13.05 18.69 13.39
CA GLY A 731 -12.70 19.15 12.04
C GLY A 731 -12.15 20.57 12.03
N SER A 732 -11.46 20.97 13.11
CA SER A 732 -10.94 22.34 13.26
C SER A 732 -9.76 22.59 12.33
N CYS A 733 -9.03 21.54 11.95
CA CYS A 733 -7.74 21.63 11.27
C CYS A 733 -7.66 20.75 10.02
N ALA A 734 -8.48 19.72 9.94
CA ALA A 734 -8.72 18.90 8.76
C ALA A 734 -10.20 18.51 8.72
N GLN A 735 -10.53 17.44 8.00
CA GLN A 735 -11.85 16.84 8.11
C GLN A 735 -12.00 16.15 9.48
N ALA A 736 -13.21 16.24 10.06
CA ALA A 736 -13.50 15.55 11.31
C ALA A 736 -13.22 14.04 11.20
N TYR A 737 -12.53 13.46 12.19
CA TYR A 737 -12.14 12.05 12.23
C TYR A 737 -11.37 11.58 10.98
N SER A 738 -10.51 12.42 10.42
CA SER A 738 -9.83 12.12 9.15
C SER A 738 -9.02 10.81 9.19
N GLN A 739 -8.27 10.55 10.27
CA GLN A 739 -7.46 9.34 10.40
C GLN A 739 -8.33 8.12 10.73
N THR A 740 -9.25 8.28 11.67
CA THR A 740 -10.17 7.22 12.11
C THR A 740 -11.02 6.72 10.94
N SER A 741 -11.59 7.64 10.15
CA SER A 741 -12.41 7.30 8.98
C SER A 741 -11.60 6.64 7.87
N TYR A 742 -10.37 7.12 7.62
CA TYR A 742 -9.45 6.50 6.68
C TYR A 742 -9.14 5.05 7.07
N LEU A 743 -8.74 4.83 8.33
CA LEU A 743 -8.38 3.52 8.83
C LEU A 743 -9.56 2.55 8.80
N ALA A 744 -10.75 3.00 9.20
CA ALA A 744 -11.96 2.18 9.14
C ALA A 744 -12.34 1.78 7.72
N SER A 745 -12.24 2.72 6.77
CA SER A 745 -12.44 2.45 5.34
C SER A 745 -11.43 1.43 4.82
N ARG A 746 -10.15 1.59 5.16
CA ARG A 746 -9.09 0.65 4.77
C ARG A 746 -9.31 -0.74 5.34
N VAL A 747 -9.63 -0.87 6.63
CA VAL A 747 -9.92 -2.17 7.25
C VAL A 747 -11.08 -2.89 6.58
N ARG A 748 -12.17 -2.17 6.26
CA ARG A 748 -13.31 -2.75 5.53
C ARG A 748 -12.95 -3.21 4.11
N SER A 749 -11.95 -2.58 3.49
CA SER A 749 -11.49 -2.94 2.14
C SER A 749 -10.55 -4.15 2.12
N ILE A 750 -10.00 -4.57 3.27
CA ILE A 750 -9.13 -5.74 3.36
C ILE A 750 -10.03 -7.00 3.39
N PRO A 751 -9.88 -7.93 2.43
CA PRO A 751 -10.70 -9.15 2.38
C PRO A 751 -10.59 -9.96 3.68
N SER A 752 -11.70 -10.59 4.09
CA SER A 752 -11.66 -11.62 5.13
C SER A 752 -10.94 -12.87 4.63
N ASP A 753 -10.39 -13.66 5.55
CA ASP A 753 -9.58 -14.84 5.21
C ASP A 753 -10.37 -15.90 4.40
N ILE A 754 -11.71 -15.85 4.42
CA ILE A 754 -12.58 -16.69 3.56
C ILE A 754 -12.37 -16.39 2.07
N GLY A 755 -12.09 -15.13 1.70
CA GLY A 755 -11.78 -14.77 0.31
C GLY A 755 -10.50 -15.40 -0.22
N PHE A 756 -9.54 -15.70 0.66
CA PHE A 756 -8.28 -16.36 0.30
C PHE A 756 -8.38 -17.89 0.27
N ALA A 757 -9.31 -18.49 1.04
CA ALA A 757 -9.52 -19.94 1.04
C ALA A 757 -10.23 -20.45 -0.23
N ILE A 758 -11.00 -19.59 -0.90
CA ILE A 758 -11.71 -19.95 -2.15
C ILE A 758 -10.76 -19.93 -3.37
N GLU A 759 -9.59 -19.30 -3.28
CA GLU A 759 -8.59 -19.28 -4.37
C GLU A 759 -7.71 -20.54 -4.45
N TRP A 760 -7.85 -21.49 -3.51
CA TRP A 760 -6.99 -22.68 -3.41
C TRP A 760 -7.75 -24.01 -3.33
N ASN A 761 -8.92 -24.12 -3.97
CA ASN A 761 -9.56 -25.40 -4.27
C ASN A 761 -9.91 -25.52 -5.75
#